data_AF-A0A120AGL5-F1
#
_entry.id   AF-A0A120AGL5-F1
#
_cell.length_a   1.000
_cell.length_b   1.000
_cell.length_c   1.000
_cell.angle_alpha   90.00
_cell.angle_beta   90.00
_cell.angle_gamma   90.00
#
_symmetry.space_group_name_H-M   'P 1'
#
loop_
_entity.id
_entity.type
_entity.pdbx_description
1 polymer ?
#
loop_
_entity_poly.entity_id
_entity_poly.type
_entity_poly.pdbx_seq_one_letter_code
_entity_poly.pdbx_strand_id
1 'polypeptide(L)'
;MAYFSLPPLTLPCYRFDYHSHFGGILPVDNPKAVATAPLELKVAYQIPDEGSTINVDATVNVVKGQQLTLAGLFGGQLDEQQPERGALSLFLKALMLMEEDNPLAKLAGSPNHSRYERGECIAEDIFIACVCLADQLKLPVLRDAVATNPVLYSTVRNALKQLALAPPIGEKRPIEDLMPLLRYFNDKIYSASKYTPFDDAYRMRSFAMKKLRAEDGGNERYLQWMAMSLLYLEQEGIAHAQLAMGEDEIRVANAVLGVYNTNRNTRYKLLAHTATVYAGDQALAGELNNKILPLFEDASLTEVIGIDLLGSENKVGNYGELFSFLATQMNAQPAALTKFFGSAEQPRALQLVSHIHCGEGMGVSSDNRSAIGYAIAYSRFAPGSKFYRAYADYVLACRTAAKGRRDENARGTVGTPEYKDNGVSGLFDEMFRNDSLTIDGLTLRRYDGNSVRTQELVAYAGKRNMMALCEALDGSPPPTQPPAAQTQSYYQLLTASGSLLGFRLGHAYYYRSFVAARYPLIAFDTNLGSNSITGASGLFASVEGYRLNRGFRHLDGYVDTDLLTTVSDKVMFMGLQALSVDQVDSLMTLARGSKTLTELLQQGQKTLSGLLSAAIAPIAPNMNPDASYASFSALVTAMVGANTSPSVWFAALARVLNVFINWRSYLLGSDAQGVEHTNVQDEFLRCVLLLAYNVAPFDTSADGAAAVGKSLQELVSTISAAYWQTTVGPLAANTSGRGNTATIAGYKAPASVVTVARAVTPDSASA
;
A
#
# COMPACT_ATOMS: atom_id res chain seq x y z
N MET A 1 26.25 19.01 -18.47
CA MET A 1 25.20 18.34 -17.67
C MET A 1 23.90 18.61 -18.35
N ALA A 2 23.12 17.58 -18.64
CA ALA A 2 21.87 17.76 -19.35
C ALA A 2 20.75 18.13 -18.38
N TYR A 3 20.17 19.29 -18.61
CA TYR A 3 19.04 19.79 -17.83
C TYR A 3 17.78 19.04 -18.25
N PHE A 4 17.08 18.47 -17.28
CA PHE A 4 15.81 17.76 -17.45
C PHE A 4 14.69 18.64 -16.90
N SER A 5 13.70 18.95 -17.72
CA SER A 5 12.51 19.66 -17.25
C SER A 5 11.30 19.10 -17.97
N LEU A 6 10.31 18.70 -17.20
CA LEU A 6 8.95 18.54 -17.67
C LEU A 6 8.22 19.85 -17.30
N PRO A 7 7.65 20.59 -18.26
CA PRO A 7 6.75 21.70 -17.93
C PRO A 7 5.58 21.19 -17.08
N PRO A 8 4.80 22.08 -16.45
CA PRO A 8 3.68 21.68 -15.58
C PRO A 8 2.81 20.60 -16.24
N LEU A 9 2.85 19.40 -15.67
CA LEU A 9 2.07 18.25 -16.10
C LEU A 9 0.71 18.31 -15.41
N THR A 10 -0.36 18.39 -16.18
CA THR A 10 -1.71 18.14 -15.68
C THR A 10 -1.96 16.64 -15.71
N LEU A 11 -1.82 15.99 -14.55
CA LEU A 11 -2.04 14.56 -14.39
C LEU A 11 -3.53 14.26 -14.28
N PRO A 12 -4.10 13.41 -15.16
CA PRO A 12 -5.43 12.88 -14.94
C PRO A 12 -5.43 11.98 -13.70
N CYS A 13 -6.58 11.81 -13.05
CA CYS A 13 -6.72 10.80 -12.01
C CYS A 13 -6.45 9.40 -12.58
N TYR A 14 -5.51 8.69 -11.95
CA TYR A 14 -5.34 7.25 -12.14
C TYR A 14 -6.52 6.52 -11.50
N ARG A 15 -7.29 5.79 -12.31
CA ARG A 15 -8.64 5.31 -11.94
C ARG A 15 -8.66 3.96 -11.23
N PHE A 16 -7.52 3.30 -11.11
CA PHE A 16 -7.41 1.92 -10.67
C PHE A 16 -6.68 1.84 -9.33
N ASP A 17 -7.10 0.94 -8.46
CA ASP A 17 -6.33 0.50 -7.30
C ASP A 17 -6.29 -1.03 -7.31
N TYR A 18 -5.20 -1.60 -7.82
CA TYR A 18 -5.14 -3.04 -8.03
C TYR A 18 -5.12 -3.83 -6.74
N HIS A 19 -4.71 -3.23 -5.62
CA HIS A 19 -4.77 -3.88 -4.33
C HIS A 19 -4.81 -2.85 -3.20
N SER A 20 -5.81 -3.01 -2.33
CA SER A 20 -5.85 -2.34 -1.04
C SER A 20 -6.49 -3.25 -0.01
N HIS A 21 -5.93 -3.28 1.20
CA HIS A 21 -6.61 -3.85 2.35
C HIS A 21 -7.76 -2.94 2.78
N PHE A 22 -8.98 -3.47 2.86
CA PHE A 22 -10.17 -2.67 3.12
C PHE A 22 -10.08 -1.96 4.49
N GLY A 23 -9.57 -2.69 5.50
CA GLY A 23 -9.33 -2.22 6.87
C GLY A 23 -8.56 -0.90 6.99
N GLY A 24 -7.75 -0.56 5.99
CA GLY A 24 -6.85 0.59 6.03
C GLY A 24 -7.14 1.70 5.02
N ILE A 25 -8.25 1.67 4.29
CA ILE A 25 -8.56 2.70 3.29
C ILE A 25 -8.70 4.09 3.94
N LEU A 26 -9.49 4.20 5.02
CA LEU A 26 -9.74 5.49 5.65
C LEU A 26 -8.49 6.03 6.37
N PRO A 27 -8.10 7.30 6.15
CA PRO A 27 -7.08 7.95 6.97
C PRO A 27 -7.53 8.08 8.42
N VAL A 28 -6.58 8.17 9.35
CA VAL A 28 -6.88 8.36 10.79
C VAL A 28 -7.60 9.68 11.02
N ASP A 29 -7.00 10.76 10.53
CA ASP A 29 -7.54 12.12 10.53
C ASP A 29 -7.05 12.86 9.28
N ASN A 30 -7.94 13.63 8.66
CA ASN A 30 -7.66 14.50 7.52
C ASN A 30 -8.84 15.47 7.37
N PRO A 31 -8.68 16.75 7.73
CA PRO A 31 -9.78 17.71 7.70
C PRO A 31 -10.27 18.03 6.28
N LYS A 32 -9.49 17.71 5.24
CA LYS A 32 -9.86 17.92 3.83
C LYS A 32 -10.64 16.75 3.23
N ALA A 33 -10.55 15.56 3.83
CA ALA A 33 -11.25 14.38 3.36
C ALA A 33 -12.69 14.42 3.90
N VAL A 34 -13.60 15.07 3.18
CA VAL A 34 -15.02 15.20 3.55
C VAL A 34 -15.92 14.67 2.45
N ALA A 35 -17.09 14.17 2.81
CA ALA A 35 -18.11 13.77 1.86
C ALA A 35 -18.62 14.99 1.08
N THR A 36 -18.28 15.08 -0.21
CA THR A 36 -18.72 16.20 -1.09
C THR A 36 -20.21 16.15 -1.43
N ALA A 37 -20.82 14.96 -1.37
CA ALA A 37 -22.23 14.71 -1.58
C ALA A 37 -22.77 13.72 -0.54
N PRO A 38 -24.08 13.76 -0.22
CA PRO A 38 -24.69 12.74 0.62
C PRO A 38 -24.70 11.37 -0.09
N LEU A 39 -24.63 10.30 0.69
CA LEU A 39 -24.69 8.92 0.22
C LEU A 39 -25.69 8.15 1.09
N GLU A 40 -26.67 7.53 0.44
CA GLU A 40 -27.60 6.57 1.06
C GLU A 40 -27.42 5.22 0.36
N LEU A 41 -27.19 4.15 1.14
CA LEU A 41 -27.13 2.78 0.65
C LEU A 41 -28.14 1.91 1.40
N LYS A 42 -28.97 1.19 0.66
CA LYS A 42 -29.86 0.15 1.22
C LYS A 42 -29.18 -1.19 1.08
N VAL A 43 -28.71 -1.74 2.19
CA VAL A 43 -27.86 -2.92 2.21
C VAL A 43 -28.64 -4.06 2.84
N ALA A 44 -28.80 -5.14 2.08
CA ALA A 44 -29.42 -6.38 2.55
C ALA A 44 -28.45 -7.54 2.39
N TYR A 45 -28.24 -8.33 3.44
CA TYR A 45 -27.37 -9.50 3.41
C TYR A 45 -27.72 -10.54 4.46
N GLN A 46 -27.17 -11.74 4.28
CA GLN A 46 -27.39 -12.88 5.16
C GLN A 46 -26.12 -13.23 5.95
N ILE A 47 -26.28 -13.41 7.26
CA ILE A 47 -25.22 -13.88 8.16
C ILE A 47 -25.55 -15.31 8.57
N PRO A 48 -24.66 -16.29 8.33
CA PRO A 48 -24.76 -17.60 8.95
C PRO A 48 -24.50 -17.47 10.47
N ASP A 49 -25.44 -17.92 11.29
CA ASP A 49 -25.32 -17.89 12.76
C ASP A 49 -25.78 -19.21 13.38
N GLU A 50 -24.84 -20.01 13.88
CA GLU A 50 -25.07 -21.29 14.59
C GLU A 50 -26.18 -22.20 14.00
N GLY A 51 -26.18 -22.39 12.68
CA GLY A 51 -27.15 -23.24 11.97
C GLY A 51 -28.45 -22.53 11.56
N SER A 52 -28.54 -21.22 11.77
CA SER A 52 -29.59 -20.33 11.29
C SER A 52 -29.01 -19.25 10.35
N THR A 53 -29.89 -18.53 9.65
CA THR A 53 -29.50 -17.41 8.77
C THR A 53 -30.19 -16.14 9.25
N ILE A 54 -29.42 -15.14 9.65
CA ILE A 54 -29.93 -13.82 10.02
C ILE A 54 -29.99 -12.97 8.74
N ASN A 55 -31.17 -12.44 8.42
CA ASN A 55 -31.32 -11.42 7.39
C ASN A 55 -31.08 -10.04 8.03
N VAL A 56 -30.11 -9.31 7.51
CA VAL A 56 -29.86 -7.91 7.87
C VAL A 56 -30.39 -7.04 6.74
N ASP A 57 -31.18 -6.04 7.08
CA ASP A 57 -31.63 -4.96 6.19
C ASP A 57 -31.34 -3.63 6.90
N ALA A 58 -30.45 -2.82 6.31
CA ALA A 58 -29.97 -1.59 6.91
C ALA A 58 -29.89 -0.47 5.86
N THR A 59 -30.27 0.74 6.25
CA THR A 59 -30.01 1.95 5.47
C THR A 59 -28.80 2.67 6.05
N VAL A 60 -27.74 2.75 5.26
CA VAL A 60 -26.48 3.41 5.62
C VAL A 60 -26.49 4.82 5.06
N ASN A 61 -26.20 5.81 5.91
CA ASN A 61 -26.17 7.21 5.52
C ASN A 61 -24.78 7.82 5.78
N VAL A 62 -24.23 8.51 4.79
CA VAL A 62 -23.09 9.43 4.93
C VAL A 62 -23.58 10.81 4.50
N VAL A 63 -23.54 11.77 5.41
CA VAL A 63 -24.06 13.13 5.14
C VAL A 63 -22.99 13.98 4.46
N LYS A 64 -23.41 14.93 3.61
CA LYS A 64 -22.50 15.92 3.03
C LYS A 64 -21.74 16.66 4.14
N GLY A 65 -20.43 16.81 3.97
CA GLY A 65 -19.54 17.45 4.94
C GLY A 65 -18.99 16.52 6.02
N GLN A 66 -19.48 15.27 6.13
CA GLN A 66 -18.93 14.29 7.08
C GLN A 66 -17.48 13.95 6.74
N GLN A 67 -16.59 13.95 7.73
CA GLN A 67 -15.20 13.56 7.52
C GLN A 67 -15.09 12.08 7.15
N LEU A 68 -14.42 11.79 6.04
CA LEU A 68 -14.10 10.45 5.55
C LEU A 68 -12.79 9.95 6.16
N THR A 69 -12.80 9.85 7.49
CA THR A 69 -11.64 9.47 8.31
C THR A 69 -12.12 8.53 9.43
N LEU A 70 -11.19 7.83 10.09
CA LEU A 70 -11.51 7.10 11.32
C LEU A 70 -12.03 8.08 12.39
N ALA A 71 -11.41 9.25 12.54
CA ALA A 71 -11.89 10.27 13.47
C ALA A 71 -13.34 10.69 13.17
N GLY A 72 -13.68 10.92 11.90
CA GLY A 72 -15.05 11.24 11.46
C GLY A 72 -16.05 10.12 11.80
N LEU A 73 -15.68 8.87 11.50
CA LEU A 73 -16.48 7.70 11.85
C LEU A 73 -16.70 7.62 13.36
N PHE A 74 -15.63 7.65 14.16
CA PHE A 74 -15.67 7.48 15.61
C PHE A 74 -16.28 8.68 16.35
N GLY A 75 -16.26 9.87 15.73
CA GLY A 75 -16.88 11.09 16.22
C GLY A 75 -18.41 11.09 16.12
N GLY A 76 -18.97 10.18 15.30
CA GLY A 76 -20.41 9.97 15.18
C GLY A 76 -21.10 11.08 14.40
N GLN A 77 -22.12 11.70 15.00
CA GLN A 77 -22.93 12.75 14.37
C GLN A 77 -22.05 13.91 13.87
N LEU A 78 -22.41 14.46 12.70
CA LEU A 78 -21.75 15.64 12.14
C LEU A 78 -22.16 16.90 12.90
N ASP A 79 -21.19 17.52 13.55
CA ASP A 79 -21.24 18.86 14.16
C ASP A 79 -19.80 19.40 14.31
N GLU A 80 -19.64 20.61 14.85
CA GLU A 80 -18.35 21.27 15.02
C GLU A 80 -17.36 20.48 15.89
N GLN A 81 -17.85 19.60 16.78
CA GLN A 81 -17.03 18.84 17.71
C GLN A 81 -16.72 17.41 17.22
N GLN A 82 -17.32 16.95 16.12
CA GLN A 82 -17.10 15.61 15.56
C GLN A 82 -15.61 15.22 15.49
N PRO A 83 -14.70 16.07 14.96
CA PRO A 83 -13.30 15.67 14.81
C PRO A 83 -12.59 15.46 16.15
N GLU A 84 -12.91 16.27 17.16
CA GLU A 84 -12.33 16.16 18.50
C GLU A 84 -12.89 14.96 19.26
N ARG A 85 -14.21 14.74 19.19
CA ARG A 85 -14.84 13.54 19.77
C ARG A 85 -14.26 12.27 19.16
N GLY A 86 -14.04 12.28 17.84
CA GLY A 86 -13.42 11.19 17.11
C GLY A 86 -12.00 10.89 17.55
N ALA A 87 -11.14 11.92 17.58
CA ALA A 87 -9.76 11.81 18.03
C ALA A 87 -9.67 11.31 19.48
N LEU A 88 -10.52 11.81 20.38
CA LEU A 88 -10.60 11.31 21.75
C LEU A 88 -11.04 9.84 21.78
N SER A 89 -12.14 9.49 21.11
CA SER A 89 -12.69 8.12 21.06
C SER A 89 -11.67 7.08 20.57
N LEU A 90 -10.91 7.41 19.53
CA LEU A 90 -9.78 6.60 19.06
C LEU A 90 -8.75 6.39 20.16
N PHE A 91 -8.27 7.46 20.78
CA PHE A 91 -7.25 7.33 21.83
C PHE A 91 -7.75 6.54 23.05
N LEU A 92 -9.01 6.74 23.46
CA LEU A 92 -9.61 5.94 24.55
C LEU A 92 -9.66 4.44 24.20
N LYS A 93 -9.90 4.08 22.94
CA LYS A 93 -9.87 2.69 22.47
C LYS A 93 -8.45 2.12 22.44
N ALA A 94 -7.45 2.93 22.10
CA ALA A 94 -6.06 2.53 22.23
C ALA A 94 -5.70 2.19 23.69
N LEU A 95 -6.15 2.99 24.67
CA LEU A 95 -5.96 2.67 26.08
C LEU A 95 -6.69 1.37 26.49
N MET A 96 -7.89 1.12 25.97
CA MET A 96 -8.63 -0.13 26.23
C MET A 96 -7.89 -1.37 25.72
N LEU A 97 -7.14 -1.28 24.62
CA LEU A 97 -6.28 -2.39 24.18
C LEU A 97 -5.29 -2.78 25.27
N MET A 98 -4.66 -1.80 25.91
CA MET A 98 -3.68 -2.03 26.98
C MET A 98 -4.30 -2.49 28.30
N GLU A 99 -5.61 -2.28 28.50
CA GLU A 99 -6.35 -2.79 29.65
C GLU A 99 -6.79 -4.25 29.46
N GLU A 100 -7.18 -4.62 28.24
CA GLU A 100 -7.83 -5.91 27.97
C GLU A 100 -6.91 -6.94 27.29
N ASP A 101 -5.99 -6.49 26.44
CA ASP A 101 -5.23 -7.35 25.53
C ASP A 101 -3.78 -6.87 25.30
N ASN A 102 -3.14 -6.36 26.35
CA ASN A 102 -1.82 -5.75 26.31
C ASN A 102 -0.74 -6.68 25.69
N PRO A 103 -0.20 -6.35 24.50
CA PRO A 103 0.81 -7.17 23.83
C PRO A 103 2.09 -7.37 24.66
N LEU A 104 2.54 -6.35 25.39
CA LEU A 104 3.72 -6.46 26.26
C LEU A 104 3.47 -7.38 27.46
N ALA A 105 2.23 -7.42 27.98
CA ALA A 105 1.87 -8.33 29.07
C ALA A 105 1.82 -9.78 28.58
N LYS A 106 1.31 -10.02 27.36
CA LYS A 106 1.34 -11.35 26.71
C LYS A 106 2.77 -11.84 26.51
N LEU A 107 3.66 -10.98 25.99
CA LEU A 107 5.08 -11.31 25.83
C LEU A 107 5.70 -11.69 27.18
N ALA A 108 5.50 -10.88 28.22
CA ALA A 108 6.04 -11.13 29.55
C ALA A 108 5.51 -12.42 30.21
N GLY A 109 4.32 -12.89 29.82
CA GLY A 109 3.73 -14.14 30.26
C GLY A 109 4.04 -15.35 29.36
N SER A 110 4.70 -15.15 28.22
CA SER A 110 4.98 -16.20 27.24
C SER A 110 6.06 -17.15 27.75
N PRO A 111 5.94 -18.48 27.57
CA PRO A 111 7.03 -19.41 27.87
C PRO A 111 8.25 -19.22 26.94
N ASN A 112 8.06 -18.53 25.82
CA ASN A 112 9.11 -18.23 24.86
C ASN A 112 9.13 -16.73 24.54
N HIS A 113 9.87 -15.97 25.34
CA HIS A 113 10.05 -14.53 25.14
C HIS A 113 10.84 -14.17 23.87
N SER A 114 11.44 -15.15 23.18
CA SER A 114 12.12 -14.93 21.89
C SER A 114 11.15 -14.98 20.70
N ARG A 115 9.84 -15.05 20.95
CA ARG A 115 8.79 -14.91 19.94
C ARG A 115 8.15 -13.55 20.05
N TYR A 116 7.84 -12.96 18.91
CA TYR A 116 7.21 -11.67 18.81
C TYR A 116 5.69 -11.75 19.05
N GLU A 117 5.14 -10.84 19.83
CA GLU A 117 3.72 -10.56 19.92
C GLU A 117 3.35 -9.42 18.97
N ARG A 118 2.48 -9.66 17.97
CA ARG A 118 1.93 -8.59 17.11
C ARG A 118 1.42 -7.42 17.97
N GLY A 119 1.74 -6.18 17.67
CA GLY A 119 1.27 -5.02 18.42
C GLY A 119 2.16 -4.53 19.57
N GLU A 120 3.38 -5.05 19.77
CA GLU A 120 4.26 -4.50 20.81
C GLU A 120 4.69 -3.05 20.49
N CYS A 121 4.87 -2.66 19.22
CA CYS A 121 5.25 -1.29 18.87
C CYS A 121 4.14 -0.32 19.25
N ILE A 122 2.88 -0.63 18.90
CA ILE A 122 1.73 0.21 19.31
C ILE A 122 1.58 0.25 20.83
N ALA A 123 1.88 -0.85 21.53
CA ALA A 123 1.81 -0.92 22.99
C ALA A 123 2.85 0.02 23.64
N GLU A 124 4.08 0.03 23.13
CA GLU A 124 5.11 0.98 23.53
C GLU A 124 4.73 2.42 23.16
N ASP A 125 4.11 2.65 22.00
CA ASP A 125 3.66 3.99 21.58
C ASP A 125 2.56 4.53 22.49
N ILE A 126 1.63 3.68 22.92
CA ILE A 126 0.60 4.01 23.91
C ILE A 126 1.23 4.29 25.27
N PHE A 127 2.25 3.52 25.68
CA PHE A 127 2.99 3.80 26.91
C PHE A 127 3.72 5.16 26.87
N ILE A 128 4.42 5.46 25.78
CA ILE A 128 5.09 6.76 25.54
C ILE A 128 4.06 7.91 25.58
N ALA A 129 2.87 7.70 25.00
CA ALA A 129 1.77 8.64 25.07
C ALA A 129 1.30 8.89 26.51
N CYS A 130 1.11 7.82 27.29
CA CYS A 130 0.75 7.91 28.70
C CYS A 130 1.81 8.64 29.53
N VAL A 131 3.11 8.46 29.26
CA VAL A 131 4.18 9.22 29.94
C VAL A 131 4.06 10.71 29.65
N CYS A 132 3.88 11.09 28.38
CA CYS A 132 3.72 12.50 27.99
C CYS A 132 2.45 13.13 28.58
N LEU A 133 1.34 12.38 28.60
CA LEU A 133 0.07 12.82 29.17
C LEU A 133 0.15 12.93 30.70
N ALA A 134 0.80 11.99 31.37
CA ALA A 134 0.97 12.02 32.82
C ALA A 134 1.73 13.27 33.28
N ASP A 135 2.76 13.67 32.55
CA ASP A 135 3.51 14.90 32.78
C ASP A 135 2.61 16.15 32.62
N GLN A 136 1.85 16.24 31.52
CA GLN A 136 0.95 17.37 31.26
C GLN A 136 -0.22 17.45 32.27
N LEU A 137 -0.80 16.30 32.62
CA LEU A 137 -1.91 16.20 33.56
C LEU A 137 -1.47 16.27 35.03
N LYS A 138 -0.14 16.36 35.28
CA LYS A 138 0.45 16.36 36.62
C LYS A 138 -0.01 15.14 37.44
N LEU A 139 0.13 13.94 36.86
CA LEU A 139 -0.20 12.65 37.47
C LEU A 139 1.07 11.97 38.00
N PRO A 140 1.57 12.32 39.21
CA PRO A 140 2.86 11.84 39.73
C PRO A 140 2.92 10.33 39.94
N VAL A 141 1.77 9.67 40.11
CA VAL A 141 1.64 8.22 40.35
C VAL A 141 2.14 7.39 39.16
N LEU A 142 2.26 7.99 37.96
CA LEU A 142 2.54 7.25 36.73
C LEU A 142 4.03 7.23 36.33
N ARG A 143 4.91 7.97 37.03
CA ARG A 143 6.34 8.05 36.68
C ARG A 143 7.10 6.73 36.84
N ASP A 144 6.61 5.84 37.71
CA ASP A 144 7.19 4.53 38.00
C ASP A 144 6.35 3.36 37.42
N ALA A 145 5.33 3.68 36.63
CA ALA A 145 4.37 2.68 36.17
C ALA A 145 5.01 1.73 35.16
N VAL A 146 4.77 0.45 35.36
CA VAL A 146 5.19 -0.63 34.46
C VAL A 146 4.25 -0.67 33.26
N ALA A 147 4.80 -0.75 32.03
CA ALA A 147 4.01 -0.75 30.79
C ALA A 147 3.01 -1.93 30.68
N THR A 148 3.19 -3.01 31.44
CA THR A 148 2.25 -4.14 31.47
C THR A 148 1.09 -3.93 32.45
N ASN A 149 1.10 -2.87 33.27
CA ASN A 149 0.09 -2.65 34.31
C ASN A 149 -1.17 -1.95 33.74
N PRO A 150 -2.35 -2.60 33.74
CA PRO A 150 -3.59 -2.00 33.23
C PRO A 150 -4.05 -0.76 34.00
N VAL A 151 -3.64 -0.60 35.27
CA VAL A 151 -4.01 0.55 36.11
C VAL A 151 -3.46 1.88 35.56
N LEU A 152 -2.30 1.86 34.91
CA LEU A 152 -1.73 3.03 34.23
C LEU A 152 -2.72 3.58 33.19
N TYR A 153 -3.16 2.70 32.30
CA TYR A 153 -3.99 3.06 31.15
C TYR A 153 -5.40 3.46 31.58
N SER A 154 -5.99 2.75 32.56
CA SER A 154 -7.30 3.11 33.10
C SER A 154 -7.28 4.45 33.85
N THR A 155 -6.18 4.78 34.56
CA THR A 155 -6.01 6.09 35.22
C THR A 155 -5.99 7.22 34.20
N VAL A 156 -5.18 7.10 33.15
CA VAL A 156 -5.13 8.10 32.07
C VAL A 156 -6.47 8.18 31.34
N ARG A 157 -7.09 7.04 31.02
CA ARG A 157 -8.39 6.97 30.35
C ARG A 157 -9.48 7.68 31.16
N ASN A 158 -9.53 7.46 32.46
CA ASN A 158 -10.48 8.11 33.35
C ASN A 158 -10.22 9.62 33.45
N ALA A 159 -8.96 10.05 33.56
CA ALA A 159 -8.62 11.48 33.56
C ALA A 159 -9.07 12.19 32.27
N LEU A 160 -8.81 11.59 31.11
CA LEU A 160 -9.25 12.14 29.82
C LEU A 160 -10.79 12.20 29.70
N LYS A 161 -11.50 11.16 30.17
CA LYS A 161 -12.96 11.17 30.21
C LYS A 161 -13.52 12.29 31.08
N GLN A 162 -12.91 12.55 32.24
CA GLN A 162 -13.33 13.65 33.13
C GLN A 162 -13.10 15.01 32.49
N LEU A 163 -11.97 15.22 31.82
CA LEU A 163 -11.68 16.47 31.10
C LEU A 163 -12.58 16.70 29.87
N ALA A 164 -13.14 15.62 29.31
CA ALA A 164 -14.03 15.67 28.16
C ALA A 164 -15.49 15.99 28.52
N LEU A 165 -15.86 15.99 29.81
CA LEU A 165 -17.19 16.38 30.24
C LEU A 165 -17.49 17.84 29.86
N ALA A 166 -18.75 18.13 29.54
CA ALA A 166 -19.17 19.46 29.09
C ALA A 166 -18.82 20.52 30.15
N PRO A 167 -18.17 21.64 29.77
CA PRO A 167 -17.88 22.71 30.69
C PRO A 167 -19.14 23.58 30.86
N PRO A 168 -19.15 24.52 31.82
CA PRO A 168 -20.15 25.59 31.85
C PRO A 168 -20.22 26.33 30.51
N ILE A 169 -21.41 26.85 30.16
CA ILE A 169 -21.63 27.59 28.90
C ILE A 169 -20.64 28.77 28.83
N GLY A 170 -19.84 28.81 27.75
CA GLY A 170 -18.87 29.87 27.48
C GLY A 170 -17.43 29.57 27.90
N GLU A 171 -17.16 28.41 28.53
CA GLU A 171 -15.81 27.98 28.89
C GLU A 171 -15.24 26.96 27.89
N LYS A 172 -13.94 27.08 27.62
CA LYS A 172 -13.19 26.14 26.78
C LYS A 172 -13.10 24.77 27.49
N ARG A 173 -13.30 23.66 26.79
CA ARG A 173 -13.08 22.35 27.41
C ARG A 173 -11.58 22.15 27.69
N PRO A 174 -11.19 21.77 28.91
CA PRO A 174 -9.78 21.50 29.23
C PRO A 174 -9.13 20.43 28.33
N ILE A 175 -9.93 19.50 27.79
CA ILE A 175 -9.45 18.46 26.86
C ILE A 175 -8.91 19.04 25.54
N GLU A 176 -9.36 20.23 25.13
CA GLU A 176 -8.96 20.84 23.85
C GLU A 176 -7.47 21.17 23.80
N ASP A 177 -6.86 21.50 24.94
CA ASP A 177 -5.41 21.74 25.04
C ASP A 177 -4.59 20.45 24.82
N LEU A 178 -5.22 19.28 24.96
CA LEU A 178 -4.59 17.97 24.77
C LEU A 178 -4.86 17.39 23.36
N MET A 179 -5.78 17.96 22.58
CA MET A 179 -6.12 17.44 21.25
C MET A 179 -4.94 17.34 20.28
N PRO A 180 -4.02 18.33 20.18
CA PRO A 180 -2.84 18.20 19.33
C PRO A 180 -1.97 16.98 19.70
N LEU A 181 -1.88 16.66 21.00
CA LEU A 181 -1.15 15.52 21.52
C LEU A 181 -1.85 14.20 21.19
N LEU A 182 -3.17 14.12 21.45
CA LEU A 182 -3.94 12.90 21.16
C LEU A 182 -3.95 12.57 19.67
N ARG A 183 -4.13 13.58 18.79
CA ARG A 183 -4.07 13.40 17.33
C ARG A 183 -2.70 12.91 16.87
N TYR A 184 -1.62 13.47 17.41
CA TYR A 184 -0.25 13.01 17.10
C TYR A 184 -0.06 11.53 17.44
N PHE A 185 -0.50 11.09 18.62
CA PHE A 185 -0.36 9.68 19.01
C PHE A 185 -1.32 8.77 18.26
N ASN A 186 -2.55 9.21 17.96
CA ASN A 186 -3.45 8.44 17.09
C ASN A 186 -2.79 8.16 15.73
N ASP A 187 -2.12 9.15 15.12
CA ASP A 187 -1.38 8.93 13.87
C ASP A 187 -0.26 7.89 14.05
N LYS A 188 0.43 7.85 15.20
CA LYS A 188 1.46 6.83 15.48
C LYS A 188 0.91 5.44 15.78
N ILE A 189 -0.29 5.37 16.34
CA ILE A 189 -0.92 4.14 16.83
C ILE A 189 -1.74 3.45 15.71
N TYR A 190 -2.42 4.23 14.88
CA TYR A 190 -3.35 3.74 13.86
C TYR A 190 -2.79 3.82 12.44
N SER A 191 -1.64 4.45 12.21
CA SER A 191 -0.98 4.43 10.91
C SER A 191 0.39 3.77 10.99
N ALA A 192 0.76 3.15 9.89
CA ALA A 192 2.07 2.58 9.74
C ALA A 192 3.07 3.69 9.39
N SER A 193 4.29 3.59 9.94
CA SER A 193 5.27 4.66 9.87
C SER A 193 6.70 4.12 9.96
N LYS A 194 7.68 5.03 9.97
CA LYS A 194 9.09 4.71 10.25
C LYS A 194 9.26 3.90 11.55
N TYR A 195 8.41 4.12 12.54
CA TYR A 195 8.53 3.55 13.89
C TYR A 195 7.40 2.62 14.30
N THR A 196 6.39 2.45 13.44
CA THR A 196 5.23 1.59 13.70
C THR A 196 5.02 0.69 12.49
N PRO A 197 5.15 -0.63 12.63
CA PRO A 197 5.01 -1.54 11.50
C PRO A 197 3.54 -1.72 11.13
N PHE A 198 3.30 -2.18 9.91
CA PHE A 198 1.96 -2.21 9.31
C PHE A 198 1.01 -3.17 10.02
N ASP A 199 1.48 -4.38 10.31
CA ASP A 199 0.69 -5.40 11.01
C ASP A 199 0.25 -4.94 12.41
N ASP A 200 1.09 -4.20 13.13
CA ASP A 200 0.75 -3.59 14.43
C ASP A 200 -0.34 -2.52 14.28
N ALA A 201 -0.21 -1.60 13.33
CA ALA A 201 -1.23 -0.58 13.06
C ALA A 201 -2.58 -1.22 12.69
N TYR A 202 -2.55 -2.29 11.89
CA TYR A 202 -3.75 -3.07 11.58
C TYR A 202 -4.34 -3.77 12.80
N ARG A 203 -3.52 -4.29 13.72
CA ARG A 203 -4.02 -4.89 14.97
C ARG A 203 -4.84 -3.86 15.75
N MET A 204 -4.34 -2.63 15.85
CA MET A 204 -5.07 -1.55 16.52
C MET A 204 -6.37 -1.17 15.79
N ARG A 205 -6.35 -1.06 14.46
CA ARG A 205 -7.56 -0.77 13.67
C ARG A 205 -8.61 -1.85 13.82
N SER A 206 -8.24 -3.13 13.71
CA SER A 206 -9.13 -4.26 13.92
C SER A 206 -9.71 -4.25 15.34
N PHE A 207 -8.90 -3.99 16.36
CA PHE A 207 -9.40 -3.84 17.73
C PHE A 207 -10.42 -2.70 17.86
N ALA A 208 -10.12 -1.52 17.28
CA ALA A 208 -11.02 -0.38 17.34
C ALA A 208 -12.35 -0.64 16.60
N MET A 209 -12.33 -1.32 15.45
CA MET A 209 -13.54 -1.74 14.73
C MET A 209 -14.36 -2.77 15.53
N LYS A 210 -13.71 -3.74 16.19
CA LYS A 210 -14.39 -4.68 17.09
C LYS A 210 -15.08 -3.94 18.23
N LYS A 211 -14.42 -2.91 18.81
CA LYS A 211 -15.03 -2.06 19.83
C LYS A 211 -16.18 -1.23 19.29
N LEU A 212 -16.06 -0.68 18.08
CA LEU A 212 -17.14 0.04 17.40
C LEU A 212 -18.39 -0.83 17.24
N ARG A 213 -18.23 -2.05 16.72
CA ARG A 213 -19.35 -2.99 16.51
C ARG A 213 -20.06 -3.38 17.81
N ALA A 214 -19.33 -3.41 18.93
CA ALA A 214 -19.87 -3.74 20.25
C ALA A 214 -20.60 -2.59 20.94
N GLU A 215 -20.55 -1.36 20.39
CA GLU A 215 -21.32 -0.21 20.88
C GLU A 215 -22.79 -0.28 20.40
N ASP A 216 -23.70 0.42 21.09
CA ASP A 216 -25.07 0.58 20.64
C ASP A 216 -25.11 1.27 19.26
N GLY A 217 -25.82 0.69 18.29
CA GLY A 217 -25.80 1.13 16.88
C GLY A 217 -24.46 0.88 16.17
N GLY A 218 -23.59 0.04 16.74
CA GLY A 218 -22.26 -0.26 16.24
C GLY A 218 -22.24 -0.98 14.89
N ASN A 219 -23.25 -1.81 14.61
CA ASN A 219 -23.38 -2.51 13.34
C ASN A 219 -23.65 -1.53 12.19
N GLU A 220 -24.56 -0.58 12.36
CA GLU A 220 -24.85 0.46 11.38
C GLU A 220 -23.62 1.35 11.13
N ARG A 221 -22.89 1.69 12.20
CA ARG A 221 -21.63 2.45 12.07
C ARG A 221 -20.54 1.64 11.37
N TYR A 222 -20.49 0.33 11.56
CA TYR A 222 -19.56 -0.53 10.85
C TYR A 222 -19.90 -0.61 9.34
N LEU A 223 -21.19 -0.64 8.98
CA LEU A 223 -21.60 -0.49 7.57
C LEU A 223 -21.28 0.92 7.03
N GLN A 224 -21.44 1.96 7.85
CA GLN A 224 -21.05 3.33 7.51
C GLN A 224 -19.55 3.43 7.24
N TRP A 225 -18.70 2.74 8.00
CA TRP A 225 -17.27 2.66 7.73
C TRP A 225 -16.96 2.10 6.35
N MET A 226 -17.68 1.05 5.93
CA MET A 226 -17.53 0.50 4.57
C MET A 226 -17.94 1.52 3.51
N ALA A 227 -19.10 2.15 3.67
CA ALA A 227 -19.59 3.16 2.74
C ALA A 227 -18.63 4.37 2.64
N MET A 228 -18.12 4.84 3.78
CA MET A 228 -17.13 5.93 3.84
C MET A 228 -15.83 5.55 3.14
N SER A 229 -15.35 4.31 3.30
CA SER A 229 -14.14 3.82 2.63
C SER A 229 -14.28 3.85 1.10
N LEU A 230 -15.41 3.37 0.58
CA LEU A 230 -15.67 3.39 -0.87
C LEU A 230 -15.83 4.82 -1.40
N LEU A 231 -16.54 5.67 -0.65
CA LEU A 231 -16.72 7.08 -1.00
C LEU A 231 -15.41 7.88 -0.96
N TYR A 232 -14.48 7.50 -0.08
CA TYR A 232 -13.14 8.06 -0.05
C TYR A 232 -12.36 7.69 -1.33
N LEU A 233 -12.34 6.42 -1.72
CA LEU A 233 -11.70 5.98 -2.98
C LEU A 233 -12.29 6.70 -4.20
N GLU A 234 -13.61 6.80 -4.29
CA GLU A 234 -14.28 7.48 -5.39
C GLU A 234 -13.85 8.95 -5.49
N GLN A 235 -13.82 9.68 -4.37
CA GLN A 235 -13.45 11.10 -4.35
C GLN A 235 -11.95 11.33 -4.60
N GLU A 236 -11.11 10.35 -4.33
CA GLU A 236 -9.71 10.32 -4.76
C GLU A 236 -9.54 9.97 -6.24
N GLY A 237 -10.64 9.74 -6.97
CA GLY A 237 -10.66 9.51 -8.41
C GLY A 237 -10.56 8.04 -8.84
N ILE A 238 -10.70 7.11 -7.89
CA ILE A 238 -10.56 5.67 -8.12
C ILE A 238 -11.94 5.07 -8.41
N ALA A 239 -12.13 4.58 -9.63
CA ALA A 239 -13.40 3.98 -10.07
C ALA A 239 -13.35 2.43 -10.06
N HIS A 240 -12.16 1.86 -9.95
CA HIS A 240 -11.90 0.43 -10.02
C HIS A 240 -10.94 0.04 -8.91
N ALA A 241 -11.29 -0.96 -8.11
CA ALA A 241 -10.44 -1.40 -7.02
C ALA A 241 -10.59 -2.90 -6.76
N GLN A 242 -9.51 -3.57 -6.34
CA GLN A 242 -9.59 -4.92 -5.77
C GLN A 242 -9.22 -4.84 -4.29
N LEU A 243 -10.18 -5.16 -3.43
CA LEU A 243 -10.13 -4.91 -2.00
C LEU A 243 -10.03 -6.23 -1.25
N ALA A 244 -8.99 -6.39 -0.44
CA ALA A 244 -8.78 -7.59 0.37
C ALA A 244 -9.58 -7.51 1.69
N MET A 245 -10.27 -8.60 2.05
CA MET A 245 -11.18 -8.66 3.19
C MET A 245 -11.19 -10.03 3.90
N GLY A 246 -11.41 -9.96 5.23
CA GLY A 246 -11.92 -11.02 6.12
C GLY A 246 -12.82 -12.04 5.46
N GLU A 247 -12.55 -13.35 5.52
CA GLU A 247 -13.55 -14.34 5.09
C GLU A 247 -14.89 -14.16 5.82
N ASP A 248 -14.83 -13.85 7.12
CA ASP A 248 -15.96 -13.54 7.98
C ASP A 248 -16.67 -12.21 7.62
N GLU A 249 -15.97 -11.30 6.93
CA GLU A 249 -16.46 -9.99 6.54
C GLU A 249 -16.84 -9.90 5.04
N ILE A 250 -16.50 -10.91 4.22
CA ILE A 250 -16.73 -10.90 2.76
C ILE A 250 -18.20 -10.74 2.40
N ARG A 251 -19.13 -11.39 3.12
CA ARG A 251 -20.56 -11.36 2.79
C ARG A 251 -21.16 -9.97 2.95
N VAL A 252 -20.86 -9.31 4.07
CA VAL A 252 -21.30 -7.93 4.33
C VAL A 252 -20.64 -6.96 3.36
N ALA A 253 -19.33 -7.12 3.10
CA ALA A 253 -18.62 -6.30 2.14
C ALA A 253 -19.19 -6.42 0.72
N ASN A 254 -19.49 -7.64 0.27
CA ASN A 254 -20.07 -7.92 -1.05
C ASN A 254 -21.41 -7.20 -1.23
N ALA A 255 -22.27 -7.23 -0.21
CA ALA A 255 -23.55 -6.53 -0.27
C ALA A 255 -23.39 -5.01 -0.35
N VAL A 256 -22.50 -4.43 0.46
CA VAL A 256 -22.20 -2.98 0.39
C VAL A 256 -21.64 -2.62 -1.00
N LEU A 257 -20.69 -3.40 -1.52
CA LEU A 257 -20.07 -3.13 -2.82
C LEU A 257 -21.06 -3.26 -3.98
N GLY A 258 -21.92 -4.29 -3.99
CA GLY A 258 -22.90 -4.49 -5.06
C GLY A 258 -23.87 -3.30 -5.18
N VAL A 259 -24.35 -2.80 -4.04
CA VAL A 259 -25.22 -1.62 -4.00
C VAL A 259 -24.44 -0.36 -4.39
N TYR A 260 -23.22 -0.19 -3.88
CA TYR A 260 -22.38 0.96 -4.20
C TYR A 260 -22.03 1.03 -5.70
N ASN A 261 -21.55 -0.07 -6.29
CA ASN A 261 -21.19 -0.18 -7.70
C ASN A 261 -22.36 0.18 -8.62
N THR A 262 -23.57 -0.24 -8.25
CA THR A 262 -24.81 0.09 -8.97
C THR A 262 -25.14 1.58 -8.85
N ASN A 263 -25.15 2.12 -7.63
CA ASN A 263 -25.56 3.50 -7.37
C ASN A 263 -24.54 4.54 -7.88
N ARG A 264 -23.25 4.19 -7.91
CA ARG A 264 -22.13 5.11 -8.19
C ARG A 264 -21.41 4.80 -9.50
N ASN A 265 -21.87 3.81 -10.25
CA ASN A 265 -21.28 3.37 -11.52
C ASN A 265 -19.77 3.03 -11.40
N THR A 266 -19.36 2.44 -10.28
CA THR A 266 -17.99 1.97 -10.01
C THR A 266 -17.85 0.46 -10.26
N ARG A 267 -16.62 -0.05 -10.15
CA ARG A 267 -16.27 -1.47 -10.27
C ARG A 267 -15.28 -1.87 -9.18
N TYR A 268 -15.74 -1.85 -7.93
CA TYR A 268 -14.98 -2.37 -6.80
C TYR A 268 -15.24 -3.86 -6.63
N LYS A 269 -14.18 -4.64 -6.40
CA LYS A 269 -14.18 -6.10 -6.33
C LYS A 269 -13.49 -6.57 -5.06
N LEU A 270 -13.79 -7.79 -4.62
CA LEU A 270 -13.26 -8.38 -3.39
C LEU A 270 -12.30 -9.53 -3.68
N LEU A 271 -11.24 -9.56 -2.88
CA LEU A 271 -10.34 -10.70 -2.74
C LEU A 271 -10.51 -11.28 -1.34
N ALA A 272 -10.85 -12.56 -1.26
CA ALA A 272 -10.99 -13.26 0.01
C ALA A 272 -9.59 -13.53 0.56
N HIS A 273 -9.28 -12.93 1.71
CA HIS A 273 -7.94 -13.04 2.27
C HIS A 273 -7.75 -14.34 3.07
N THR A 274 -6.52 -14.86 3.14
CA THR A 274 -6.20 -16.07 3.92
C THR A 274 -5.16 -15.75 4.98
N ALA A 275 -5.36 -16.26 6.21
CA ALA A 275 -4.45 -16.02 7.34
C ALA A 275 -3.47 -17.19 7.55
N THR A 276 -3.70 -18.33 6.89
CA THR A 276 -3.03 -19.60 7.19
C THR A 276 -1.86 -19.97 6.26
N VAL A 277 -1.48 -19.08 5.33
CA VAL A 277 -0.37 -19.30 4.38
C VAL A 277 0.95 -19.71 5.06
N TYR A 278 1.12 -19.33 6.33
CA TYR A 278 2.31 -19.57 7.15
C TYR A 278 2.06 -20.37 8.43
N ALA A 279 0.89 -21.00 8.53
CA ALA A 279 0.43 -21.71 9.73
C ALA A 279 0.96 -23.15 9.84
N GLY A 280 1.74 -23.63 8.86
CA GLY A 280 2.29 -24.99 8.81
C GLY A 280 1.48 -25.93 7.91
N ASP A 281 1.90 -27.18 7.84
CA ASP A 281 1.41 -28.19 6.88
C ASP A 281 -0.13 -28.38 6.97
N GLN A 282 -0.80 -28.35 5.82
CA GLN A 282 -2.24 -28.52 5.60
C GLN A 282 -3.18 -27.46 6.19
N ALA A 283 -2.70 -26.50 6.98
CA ALA A 283 -3.55 -25.43 7.50
C ALA A 283 -4.10 -24.54 6.36
N LEU A 284 -3.24 -24.21 5.39
CA LEU A 284 -3.64 -23.46 4.20
C LEU A 284 -4.60 -24.27 3.33
N ALA A 285 -4.29 -25.53 3.06
CA ALA A 285 -5.22 -26.41 2.35
C ALA A 285 -6.60 -26.49 3.05
N GLY A 286 -6.64 -26.59 4.38
CA GLY A 286 -7.87 -26.63 5.16
C GLY A 286 -8.69 -25.34 5.05
N GLU A 287 -8.06 -24.17 5.15
CA GLU A 287 -8.74 -22.87 4.97
C GLU A 287 -9.24 -22.68 3.54
N LEU A 288 -8.41 -23.01 2.54
CA LEU A 288 -8.77 -22.91 1.12
C LEU A 288 -10.00 -23.75 0.79
N ASN A 289 -10.06 -25.00 1.25
CA ASN A 289 -11.17 -25.91 0.94
C ASN A 289 -12.43 -25.61 1.76
N ASN A 290 -12.30 -25.31 3.05
CA ASN A 290 -13.47 -25.24 3.94
C ASN A 290 -14.05 -23.84 4.10
N LYS A 291 -13.28 -22.79 3.79
CA LYS A 291 -13.70 -21.40 3.98
C LYS A 291 -13.70 -20.60 2.68
N ILE A 292 -12.62 -20.67 1.92
CA ILE A 292 -12.45 -19.83 0.72
C ILE A 292 -13.22 -20.37 -0.49
N LEU A 293 -13.09 -21.67 -0.80
CA LEU A 293 -13.80 -22.29 -1.93
C LEU A 293 -15.32 -22.07 -1.89
N PRO A 294 -16.01 -22.24 -0.74
CA PRO A 294 -17.45 -21.95 -0.64
C PRO A 294 -17.85 -20.53 -1.07
N LEU A 295 -16.98 -19.52 -0.91
CA LEU A 295 -17.26 -18.16 -1.36
C LEU A 295 -17.33 -18.05 -2.90
N PHE A 296 -16.55 -18.85 -3.61
CA PHE A 296 -16.55 -18.87 -5.08
C PHE A 296 -17.71 -19.68 -5.65
N GLU A 297 -18.29 -20.59 -4.86
CA GLU A 297 -19.45 -21.41 -5.26
C GLU A 297 -20.79 -20.71 -4.96
N ASP A 298 -20.80 -19.74 -4.05
CA ASP A 298 -22.01 -19.04 -3.61
C ASP A 298 -22.50 -17.99 -4.62
N ALA A 299 -23.58 -18.29 -5.34
CA ALA A 299 -24.15 -17.44 -6.38
C ALA A 299 -24.61 -16.04 -5.89
N SER A 300 -24.81 -15.84 -4.58
CA SER A 300 -25.19 -14.53 -4.03
C SER A 300 -24.01 -13.54 -3.98
N LEU A 301 -22.77 -14.03 -4.08
CA LEU A 301 -21.56 -13.22 -4.00
C LEU A 301 -21.11 -12.76 -5.39
N THR A 302 -21.59 -11.61 -5.85
CA THR A 302 -21.32 -11.10 -7.21
C THR A 302 -20.01 -10.33 -7.36
N GLU A 303 -19.43 -9.84 -6.27
CA GLU A 303 -18.25 -8.97 -6.28
C GLU A 303 -16.95 -9.68 -5.85
N VAL A 304 -17.02 -10.93 -5.42
CA VAL A 304 -15.87 -11.75 -5.01
C VAL A 304 -15.21 -12.40 -6.22
N ILE A 305 -13.96 -12.02 -6.52
CA ILE A 305 -13.27 -12.40 -7.76
C ILE A 305 -11.99 -13.19 -7.56
N GLY A 306 -11.54 -13.40 -6.33
CA GLY A 306 -10.21 -13.97 -6.12
C GLY A 306 -9.80 -14.19 -4.67
N ILE A 307 -8.56 -14.62 -4.53
CA ILE A 307 -7.89 -14.93 -3.26
C ILE A 307 -6.77 -13.91 -3.04
N ASP A 308 -6.65 -13.41 -1.81
CA ASP A 308 -5.51 -12.62 -1.33
C ASP A 308 -4.71 -13.46 -0.32
N LEU A 309 -3.51 -13.88 -0.71
CA LEU A 309 -2.59 -14.54 0.21
C LEU A 309 -1.80 -13.46 0.94
N LEU A 310 -2.16 -13.20 2.19
CA LEU A 310 -1.44 -12.28 3.05
C LEU A 310 0.04 -12.67 3.16
N GLY A 311 0.89 -11.66 3.34
CA GLY A 311 2.31 -11.83 3.61
C GLY A 311 2.60 -12.05 5.09
N SER A 312 3.57 -12.88 5.43
CA SER A 312 4.21 -12.93 6.74
C SER A 312 5.65 -12.51 6.53
N GLU A 313 6.00 -11.39 7.15
CA GLU A 313 7.25 -10.66 6.93
C GLU A 313 8.51 -11.49 7.21
N ASN A 314 8.37 -12.60 7.94
CA ASN A 314 9.48 -13.42 8.44
C ASN A 314 9.37 -14.93 8.16
N LYS A 315 8.39 -15.36 7.36
CA LYS A 315 8.17 -16.77 7.03
C LYS A 315 8.08 -16.97 5.54
N VAL A 316 8.42 -18.17 5.09
CA VAL A 316 8.24 -18.60 3.70
C VAL A 316 6.82 -19.16 3.55
N GLY A 317 6.10 -18.74 2.52
CA GLY A 317 4.73 -19.19 2.28
C GLY A 317 4.66 -20.62 1.73
N ASN A 318 3.58 -21.33 2.07
CA ASN A 318 3.30 -22.67 1.56
C ASN A 318 2.72 -22.64 0.12
N TYR A 319 3.45 -22.07 -0.84
CA TYR A 319 2.96 -21.84 -2.21
C TYR A 319 2.62 -23.11 -2.97
N GLY A 320 3.29 -24.23 -2.68
CA GLY A 320 2.95 -25.54 -3.26
C GLY A 320 1.53 -25.99 -2.91
N GLU A 321 1.05 -25.72 -1.70
CA GLU A 321 -0.33 -26.06 -1.31
C GLU A 321 -1.35 -25.21 -2.08
N LEU A 322 -1.08 -23.90 -2.25
CA LEU A 322 -1.92 -23.03 -3.07
C LEU A 322 -2.00 -23.55 -4.51
N PHE A 323 -0.85 -23.80 -5.15
CA PHE A 323 -0.82 -24.23 -6.55
C PHE A 323 -1.43 -25.61 -6.74
N SER A 324 -1.24 -26.53 -5.78
CA SER A 324 -1.92 -27.82 -5.78
C SER A 324 -3.44 -27.68 -5.63
N PHE A 325 -3.91 -26.75 -4.79
CA PHE A 325 -5.33 -26.44 -4.66
C PHE A 325 -5.89 -25.89 -5.99
N LEU A 326 -5.27 -24.87 -6.57
CA LEU A 326 -5.71 -24.27 -7.83
C LEU A 326 -5.71 -25.28 -8.99
N ALA A 327 -4.66 -26.12 -9.08
CA ALA A 327 -4.58 -27.19 -10.08
C ALA A 327 -5.72 -28.21 -9.91
N THR A 328 -6.04 -28.58 -8.67
CA THR A 328 -7.18 -29.46 -8.37
C THR A 328 -8.49 -28.84 -8.84
N GLN A 329 -8.72 -27.55 -8.54
CA GLN A 329 -9.97 -26.88 -8.93
C GLN A 329 -10.13 -26.76 -10.46
N MET A 330 -9.04 -26.53 -11.18
CA MET A 330 -9.06 -26.52 -12.66
C MET A 330 -9.37 -27.89 -13.27
N ASN A 331 -8.96 -28.98 -12.62
CA ASN A 331 -9.15 -30.34 -13.14
C ASN A 331 -10.48 -30.99 -12.70
N ALA A 332 -10.86 -30.83 -11.43
CA ALA A 332 -11.95 -31.60 -10.82
C ALA A 332 -13.32 -30.91 -10.90
N GLN A 333 -13.36 -29.58 -10.96
CA GLN A 333 -14.61 -28.81 -10.89
C GLN A 333 -14.69 -27.63 -11.89
N PRO A 334 -14.21 -27.76 -13.15
CA PRO A 334 -14.29 -26.65 -14.10
C PRO A 334 -15.72 -26.13 -14.23
N ALA A 335 -16.73 -27.00 -14.20
CA ALA A 335 -18.14 -26.63 -14.32
C ALA A 335 -18.71 -25.77 -13.19
N ALA A 336 -18.08 -25.72 -12.01
CA ALA A 336 -18.52 -24.85 -10.91
C ALA A 336 -17.93 -23.45 -11.06
N LEU A 337 -16.62 -23.35 -11.29
CA LEU A 337 -15.94 -22.07 -11.48
C LEU A 337 -16.33 -21.39 -12.80
N THR A 338 -16.53 -22.13 -13.89
CA THR A 338 -16.97 -21.56 -15.18
C THR A 338 -18.39 -20.98 -15.14
N LYS A 339 -19.18 -21.23 -14.09
CA LYS A 339 -20.48 -20.54 -13.88
C LYS A 339 -20.31 -19.07 -13.51
N PHE A 340 -19.19 -18.73 -12.89
CA PHE A 340 -18.97 -17.42 -12.30
C PHE A 340 -17.74 -16.70 -12.88
N PHE A 341 -16.92 -17.39 -13.66
CA PHE A 341 -15.70 -16.85 -14.27
C PHE A 341 -15.60 -17.15 -15.76
N GLY A 342 -14.80 -16.36 -16.47
CA GLY A 342 -14.55 -16.54 -17.91
C GLY A 342 -15.76 -16.14 -18.75
N SER A 343 -16.18 -17.03 -19.65
CA SER A 343 -17.25 -16.79 -20.62
C SER A 343 -18.66 -17.11 -20.10
N ALA A 344 -18.89 -17.05 -18.79
CA ALA A 344 -20.22 -17.22 -18.21
C ALA A 344 -21.19 -16.15 -18.74
N GLU A 345 -22.50 -16.37 -18.62
CA GLU A 345 -23.51 -15.36 -19.02
C GLU A 345 -23.44 -14.11 -18.13
N GLN A 346 -23.17 -14.30 -16.83
CA GLN A 346 -22.99 -13.22 -15.85
C GLN A 346 -21.74 -13.50 -14.99
N PRO A 347 -20.53 -13.37 -15.56
CA PRO A 347 -19.30 -13.66 -14.83
C PRO A 347 -19.05 -12.57 -13.79
N ARG A 348 -18.57 -12.97 -12.60
CA ARG A 348 -18.05 -12.07 -11.56
C ARG A 348 -16.79 -11.35 -12.06
N ALA A 349 -15.95 -12.10 -12.79
CA ALA A 349 -14.74 -11.65 -13.47
C ALA A 349 -14.37 -12.58 -14.63
N LEU A 350 -13.51 -12.13 -15.55
CA LEU A 350 -12.98 -12.98 -16.63
C LEU A 350 -11.97 -14.02 -16.12
N GLN A 351 -11.28 -13.71 -15.03
CA GLN A 351 -10.35 -14.59 -14.35
C GLN A 351 -10.59 -14.57 -12.84
N LEU A 352 -10.39 -15.73 -12.20
CA LEU A 352 -10.18 -15.83 -10.76
C LEU A 352 -8.79 -15.28 -10.45
N VAL A 353 -8.74 -14.17 -9.72
CA VAL A 353 -7.49 -13.51 -9.37
C VAL A 353 -6.84 -14.22 -8.18
N SER A 354 -5.59 -14.64 -8.33
CA SER A 354 -4.74 -15.08 -7.22
C SER A 354 -3.70 -13.98 -6.96
N HIS A 355 -3.95 -13.20 -5.92
CA HIS A 355 -3.02 -12.21 -5.42
C HIS A 355 -2.13 -12.82 -4.34
N ILE A 356 -0.81 -12.67 -4.48
CA ILE A 356 0.18 -13.24 -3.56
C ILE A 356 1.10 -12.13 -3.08
N HIS A 357 1.10 -11.88 -1.76
CA HIS A 357 2.10 -11.05 -1.14
C HIS A 357 3.43 -11.81 -1.04
N CYS A 358 4.44 -11.35 -1.77
CA CYS A 358 5.79 -11.91 -1.72
C CYS A 358 6.62 -11.40 -0.54
N GLY A 359 5.97 -10.73 0.42
CA GLY A 359 6.45 -10.45 1.76
C GLY A 359 7.59 -9.42 1.80
N GLU A 360 7.28 -8.19 2.19
CA GLU A 360 8.30 -7.18 2.51
C GLU A 360 7.85 -6.20 3.60
N GLY A 361 6.87 -6.60 4.43
CA GLY A 361 6.52 -5.82 5.60
C GLY A 361 7.66 -5.79 6.62
N MET A 362 7.66 -4.77 7.46
CA MET A 362 8.81 -4.39 8.25
C MET A 362 8.61 -4.77 9.71
N GLY A 363 9.29 -5.83 10.16
CA GLY A 363 9.12 -6.34 11.52
C GLY A 363 9.59 -7.78 11.68
N VAL A 364 10.67 -8.12 10.97
CA VAL A 364 11.02 -9.49 10.56
C VAL A 364 11.65 -10.33 11.67
N SER A 365 12.30 -9.74 12.66
CA SER A 365 12.95 -10.50 13.75
C SER A 365 12.27 -10.31 15.10
N SER A 366 12.43 -11.31 15.96
CA SER A 366 11.94 -11.34 17.34
C SER A 366 12.59 -10.31 18.28
N ASP A 367 13.47 -9.49 17.75
CA ASP A 367 14.35 -8.60 18.50
C ASP A 367 14.39 -7.19 17.89
N ASN A 368 13.43 -6.88 17.01
CA ASN A 368 13.39 -5.64 16.22
C ASN A 368 11.95 -5.08 16.13
N ARG A 369 11.32 -4.88 17.30
CA ARG A 369 9.94 -4.39 17.40
C ARG A 369 9.80 -3.31 18.46
N SER A 370 9.73 -3.65 19.75
CA SER A 370 9.67 -2.68 20.87
C SER A 370 10.94 -2.69 21.71
N ALA A 371 11.39 -1.53 22.19
CA ALA A 371 12.50 -1.43 23.15
C ALA A 371 12.15 -2.07 24.52
N ILE A 372 10.92 -1.87 25.00
CA ILE A 372 10.36 -2.50 26.19
C ILE A 372 10.24 -4.01 25.98
N GLY A 373 9.68 -4.44 24.85
CA GLY A 373 9.58 -5.86 24.48
C GLY A 373 10.96 -6.53 24.43
N TYR A 374 11.94 -5.87 23.82
CA TYR A 374 13.34 -6.31 23.81
C TYR A 374 13.92 -6.43 25.23
N ALA A 375 13.64 -5.46 26.10
CA ALA A 375 14.06 -5.54 27.50
C ALA A 375 13.41 -6.74 28.22
N ILE A 376 12.12 -7.00 28.00
CA ILE A 376 11.42 -8.17 28.57
C ILE A 376 12.06 -9.48 28.11
N ALA A 377 12.43 -9.57 26.83
CA ALA A 377 12.96 -10.77 26.23
C ALA A 377 14.43 -11.07 26.58
N TYR A 378 15.27 -10.03 26.70
CA TYR A 378 16.73 -10.20 26.72
C TYR A 378 17.43 -9.66 27.98
N SER A 379 16.73 -8.95 28.87
CA SER A 379 17.34 -8.50 30.12
C SER A 379 17.62 -9.66 31.05
N ARG A 380 18.69 -9.54 31.85
CA ARG A 380 19.03 -10.52 32.90
C ARG A 380 17.92 -10.68 33.93
N PHE A 381 17.18 -9.61 34.20
CA PHE A 381 16.03 -9.58 35.10
C PHE A 381 14.86 -8.92 34.37
N ALA A 382 13.64 -9.34 34.71
CA ALA A 382 12.45 -8.70 34.17
C ALA A 382 12.48 -7.18 34.46
N PRO A 383 12.13 -6.32 33.48
CA PRO A 383 12.14 -4.87 33.68
C PRO A 383 11.30 -4.45 34.88
N GLY A 384 11.95 -3.83 35.88
CA GLY A 384 11.32 -3.32 37.10
C GLY A 384 11.08 -1.81 37.05
N SER A 385 10.57 -1.23 38.15
CA SER A 385 10.25 0.21 38.24
C SER A 385 11.42 1.14 37.89
N LYS A 386 12.66 0.75 38.21
CA LYS A 386 13.87 1.52 37.84
C LYS A 386 14.04 1.65 36.33
N PHE A 387 13.80 0.57 35.58
CA PHE A 387 13.85 0.59 34.12
C PHE A 387 12.79 1.54 33.56
N TYR A 388 11.54 1.39 33.99
CA TYR A 388 10.45 2.22 33.48
C TYR A 388 10.60 3.69 33.85
N ARG A 389 11.12 4.00 35.04
CA ARG A 389 11.49 5.37 35.42
C ARG A 389 12.54 5.95 34.49
N ALA A 390 13.64 5.22 34.25
CA ALA A 390 14.70 5.67 33.35
C ALA A 390 14.19 5.85 31.91
N TYR A 391 13.34 4.94 31.42
CA TYR A 391 12.72 5.04 30.11
C TYR A 391 11.76 6.24 30.02
N ALA A 392 10.94 6.49 31.04
CA ALA A 392 10.04 7.65 31.10
C ALA A 392 10.82 8.97 31.16
N ASP A 393 11.89 9.04 31.96
CA ASP A 393 12.77 10.21 32.01
C ASP A 393 13.44 10.46 30.64
N TYR A 394 13.85 9.39 29.93
CA TYR A 394 14.36 9.47 28.55
C TYR A 394 13.32 10.01 27.58
N VAL A 395 12.07 9.53 27.61
CA VAL A 395 10.96 10.04 26.79
C VAL A 395 10.79 11.56 26.99
N LEU A 396 10.77 12.04 28.24
CA LEU A 396 10.58 13.45 28.55
C LEU A 396 11.80 14.32 28.15
N ALA A 397 13.01 13.79 28.29
CA ALA A 397 14.23 14.45 27.82
C ALA A 397 14.21 14.59 26.28
N CYS A 398 13.86 13.52 25.55
CA CYS A 398 13.72 13.55 24.09
C CYS A 398 12.61 14.50 23.63
N ARG A 399 11.49 14.58 24.36
CA ARG A 399 10.42 15.56 24.07
C ARG A 399 10.94 16.99 24.17
N THR A 400 11.75 17.27 25.20
CA THR A 400 12.38 18.58 25.40
C THR A 400 13.39 18.89 24.30
N ALA A 401 14.24 17.93 23.94
CA ALA A 401 15.21 18.08 22.86
C ALA A 401 14.53 18.29 21.49
N ALA A 402 13.46 17.54 21.21
CA ALA A 402 12.67 17.69 19.99
C ALA A 402 12.08 19.11 19.89
N LYS A 403 11.60 19.66 21.01
CA LYS A 403 11.16 21.07 21.06
C LYS A 403 12.30 22.03 20.73
N GLY A 404 13.45 21.90 21.37
CA GLY A 404 14.61 22.75 21.10
C GLY A 404 15.04 22.73 19.63
N ARG A 405 15.07 21.57 18.98
CA ARG A 405 15.43 21.47 17.54
C ARG A 405 14.42 22.14 16.61
N ARG A 406 13.13 22.10 16.95
CA ARG A 406 12.08 22.80 16.18
C ARG A 406 12.29 24.31 16.27
N ASP A 407 12.62 24.80 17.46
CA ASP A 407 12.90 26.22 17.69
C ASP A 407 14.16 26.68 16.91
N GLU A 408 15.18 25.83 16.80
CA GLU A 408 16.40 26.08 16.01
C GLU A 408 16.18 26.02 14.49
N ASN A 409 15.29 25.15 14.01
CA ASN A 409 14.99 24.96 12.59
C ASN A 409 13.57 25.42 12.24
N ALA A 410 13.22 26.64 12.67
CA ALA A 410 11.89 27.20 12.48
C ALA A 410 11.50 27.43 11.01
N ARG A 411 12.48 27.53 10.08
CA ARG A 411 12.22 27.77 8.65
C ARG A 411 12.26 26.47 7.87
N GLY A 412 11.16 26.16 7.19
CA GLY A 412 11.16 25.19 6.08
C GLY A 412 11.96 25.73 4.88
N THR A 413 12.42 24.82 4.02
CA THR A 413 12.92 25.18 2.68
C THR A 413 11.81 24.97 1.65
N VAL A 414 11.98 25.51 0.43
CA VAL A 414 11.17 25.07 -0.72
C VAL A 414 11.36 23.55 -0.85
N GLY A 415 10.32 22.77 -0.58
CA GLY A 415 10.39 21.29 -0.57
C GLY A 415 10.62 20.61 0.79
N THR A 416 10.65 21.34 1.91
CA THR A 416 10.56 20.74 3.25
C THR A 416 9.64 21.60 4.13
N PRO A 417 8.39 21.16 4.39
CA PRO A 417 7.44 21.95 5.16
C PRO A 417 7.93 22.16 6.60
N GLU A 418 7.46 23.25 7.20
CA GLU A 418 7.72 23.58 8.60
C GLU A 418 7.24 22.47 9.55
N TYR A 419 7.92 22.32 10.69
CA TYR A 419 7.49 21.39 11.72
C TYR A 419 6.13 21.83 12.30
N LYS A 420 5.16 20.90 12.37
CA LYS A 420 3.89 21.14 13.07
C LYS A 420 4.16 21.47 14.55
N ASP A 421 3.61 22.57 15.03
CA ASP A 421 3.70 22.95 16.45
C ASP A 421 2.59 22.29 17.28
N ASN A 422 2.82 21.02 17.64
CA ASN A 422 1.94 20.24 18.53
C ASN A 422 2.64 19.82 19.83
N GLY A 423 3.79 20.43 20.14
CA GLY A 423 4.59 20.12 21.34
C GLY A 423 5.40 18.81 21.30
N VAL A 424 5.05 17.83 20.45
CA VAL A 424 5.66 16.48 20.42
C VAL A 424 6.17 16.03 19.05
N SER A 425 6.01 16.83 18.01
CA SER A 425 6.53 16.55 16.66
C SER A 425 8.04 16.32 16.69
N GLY A 426 8.51 15.19 16.16
CA GLY A 426 9.93 14.80 16.21
C GLY A 426 10.35 14.07 17.49
N LEU A 427 9.44 13.82 18.46
CA LEU A 427 9.75 13.02 19.67
C LEU A 427 10.36 11.66 19.32
N PHE A 428 9.72 10.93 18.42
CA PHE A 428 10.18 9.59 18.03
C PHE A 428 11.50 9.65 17.26
N ASP A 429 11.70 10.70 16.46
CA ASP A 429 12.98 10.93 15.79
C ASP A 429 14.10 11.11 16.81
N GLU A 430 13.89 11.88 17.89
CA GLU A 430 14.88 12.04 18.96
C GLU A 430 15.08 10.77 19.80
N MET A 431 14.00 10.06 20.12
CA MET A 431 14.08 8.83 20.92
C MET A 431 14.88 7.72 20.22
N PHE A 432 14.75 7.62 18.90
CA PHE A 432 15.28 6.48 18.13
C PHE A 432 16.38 6.89 17.14
N ARG A 433 16.94 8.10 17.24
CA ARG A 433 17.97 8.60 16.31
C ARG A 433 19.25 7.76 16.28
N ASN A 434 19.67 7.21 17.42
CA ASN A 434 21.04 6.72 17.63
C ASN A 434 21.12 5.24 18.05
N ASP A 435 20.03 4.45 17.96
CA ASP A 435 19.97 3.01 18.32
C ASP A 435 20.64 2.60 19.65
N SER A 436 20.84 3.53 20.60
CA SER A 436 21.77 3.34 21.72
C SER A 436 21.20 3.75 23.08
N LEU A 437 19.91 3.44 23.33
CA LEU A 437 19.44 3.43 24.71
C LEU A 437 19.98 2.19 25.41
N THR A 438 21.07 2.35 26.17
CA THR A 438 21.65 1.29 26.98
C THR A 438 21.19 1.43 28.42
N ILE A 439 20.54 0.41 28.96
CA ILE A 439 20.11 0.34 30.36
C ILE A 439 20.67 -0.96 30.95
N ASP A 440 21.34 -0.86 32.10
CA ASP A 440 21.95 -2.01 32.80
C ASP A 440 22.86 -2.87 31.91
N GLY A 441 23.57 -2.22 30.96
CA GLY A 441 24.46 -2.88 30.01
C GLY A 441 23.75 -3.55 28.81
N LEU A 442 22.42 -3.50 28.75
CA LEU A 442 21.63 -3.93 27.60
C LEU A 442 21.31 -2.75 26.69
N THR A 443 21.83 -2.76 25.46
CA THR A 443 21.39 -1.83 24.41
C THR A 443 20.06 -2.29 23.85
N LEU A 444 19.03 -1.52 24.11
CA LEU A 444 17.67 -1.80 23.65
C LEU A 444 17.56 -1.62 22.15
N ARG A 445 16.73 -2.45 21.51
CA ARG A 445 16.44 -2.39 20.08
C ARG A 445 14.95 -2.17 19.85
N ARG A 446 14.63 -1.35 18.87
CA ARG A 446 13.26 -1.09 18.41
C ARG A 446 13.23 -1.15 16.89
N TYR A 447 12.07 -1.49 16.34
CA TYR A 447 11.76 -1.27 14.95
C TYR A 447 12.03 0.20 14.54
N ASP A 448 12.97 0.35 13.61
CA ASP A 448 13.14 1.53 12.76
C ASP A 448 13.23 1.04 11.30
N GLY A 449 12.34 1.53 10.46
CA GLY A 449 12.28 1.14 9.06
C GLY A 449 13.49 1.53 8.22
N ASN A 450 14.33 2.42 8.73
CA ASN A 450 15.56 2.87 8.08
C ASN A 450 16.82 2.30 8.72
N SER A 451 16.71 1.47 9.77
CA SER A 451 17.89 0.83 10.34
C SER A 451 18.46 -0.18 9.35
N VAL A 452 19.79 -0.26 9.27
CA VAL A 452 20.51 -1.24 8.44
C VAL A 452 20.02 -2.66 8.74
N ARG A 453 19.81 -2.97 10.03
CA ARG A 453 19.31 -4.29 10.47
C ARG A 453 17.93 -4.60 9.88
N THR A 454 16.97 -3.68 9.97
CA THR A 454 15.64 -3.92 9.41
C THR A 454 15.72 -4.14 7.90
N GLN A 455 16.51 -3.33 7.18
CA GLN A 455 16.70 -3.45 5.74
C GLN A 455 17.29 -4.80 5.34
N GLU A 456 18.32 -5.27 6.05
CA GLU A 456 18.95 -6.58 5.83
C GLU A 456 17.97 -7.73 6.05
N LEU A 457 17.19 -7.68 7.13
CA LEU A 457 16.22 -8.71 7.46
C LEU A 457 15.08 -8.78 6.45
N VAL A 458 14.54 -7.63 6.04
CA VAL A 458 13.50 -7.58 4.99
C VAL A 458 14.04 -8.06 3.66
N ALA A 459 15.25 -7.64 3.29
CA ALA A 459 15.88 -8.14 2.07
C ALA A 459 16.10 -9.65 2.10
N TYR A 460 16.49 -10.20 3.25
CA TYR A 460 16.67 -11.64 3.41
C TYR A 460 15.34 -12.39 3.28
N ALA A 461 14.29 -11.94 3.97
CA ALA A 461 12.98 -12.57 3.95
C ALA A 461 12.32 -12.48 2.56
N GLY A 462 12.28 -11.29 1.95
CA GLY A 462 11.69 -11.07 0.63
C GLY A 462 12.39 -11.89 -0.46
N LYS A 463 13.72 -11.98 -0.44
CA LYS A 463 14.49 -12.84 -1.36
C LYS A 463 14.11 -14.31 -1.21
N ARG A 464 14.08 -14.82 0.02
CA ARG A 464 13.74 -16.24 0.28
C ARG A 464 12.31 -16.56 -0.12
N ASN A 465 11.38 -15.66 0.17
CA ASN A 465 9.97 -15.86 -0.13
C ASN A 465 9.73 -15.86 -1.65
N MET A 466 10.34 -14.93 -2.38
CA MET A 466 10.30 -14.90 -3.84
C MET A 466 10.91 -16.16 -4.48
N MET A 467 12.05 -16.64 -3.95
CA MET A 467 12.67 -17.87 -4.46
C MET A 467 11.79 -19.09 -4.20
N ALA A 468 11.18 -19.21 -3.03
CA ALA A 468 10.25 -20.31 -2.73
C ALA A 468 9.02 -20.29 -3.63
N LEU A 469 8.52 -19.10 -4.00
CA LEU A 469 7.45 -18.97 -4.99
C LEU A 469 7.89 -19.51 -6.35
N CYS A 470 9.08 -19.13 -6.81
CA CYS A 470 9.63 -19.61 -8.08
C CYS A 470 9.84 -21.13 -8.09
N GLU A 471 10.39 -21.69 -6.99
CA GLU A 471 10.56 -23.13 -6.80
C GLU A 471 9.21 -23.86 -6.84
N ALA A 472 8.19 -23.31 -6.21
CA ALA A 472 6.83 -23.87 -6.25
C ALA A 472 6.21 -23.77 -7.65
N LEU A 473 6.43 -22.69 -8.40
CA LEU A 473 5.96 -22.54 -9.78
C LEU A 473 6.62 -23.55 -10.73
N ASP A 474 7.91 -23.84 -10.52
CA ASP A 474 8.68 -24.81 -11.29
C ASP A 474 8.37 -26.27 -10.90
N GLY A 475 7.81 -26.49 -9.71
CA GLY A 475 7.35 -27.79 -9.25
C GLY A 475 6.19 -28.34 -10.09
N SER A 476 5.89 -29.63 -9.93
CA SER A 476 4.80 -30.31 -10.66
C SER A 476 3.76 -30.88 -9.70
N PRO A 477 2.48 -30.94 -10.08
CA PRO A 477 1.47 -31.65 -9.31
C PRO A 477 1.82 -33.15 -9.18
N PRO A 478 1.41 -33.82 -8.10
CA PRO A 478 1.61 -35.26 -7.96
C PRO A 478 0.99 -36.01 -9.15
N PRO A 479 1.66 -37.04 -9.70
CA PRO A 479 1.14 -37.81 -10.82
C PRO A 479 -0.18 -38.48 -10.42
N THR A 480 -1.25 -38.21 -11.15
CA THR A 480 -2.58 -38.74 -10.84
C THR A 480 -2.78 -40.18 -11.31
N GLN A 481 -2.11 -40.63 -12.39
CA GLN A 481 -2.05 -42.03 -12.84
C GLN A 481 -0.80 -42.30 -13.73
N PRO A 482 -0.21 -43.52 -13.76
CA PRO A 482 0.76 -43.93 -14.78
C PRO A 482 0.06 -44.29 -16.12
N PRO A 483 0.67 -44.06 -17.31
CA PRO A 483 2.06 -43.65 -17.56
C PRO A 483 2.24 -42.12 -17.63
N ALA A 484 3.48 -41.69 -17.33
CA ALA A 484 3.89 -40.29 -17.28
C ALA A 484 3.70 -39.58 -18.63
N ALA A 485 2.61 -38.84 -18.77
CA ALA A 485 2.63 -37.64 -19.60
C ALA A 485 3.75 -36.72 -19.09
N GLN A 486 4.39 -35.93 -19.97
CA GLN A 486 5.39 -34.95 -19.57
C GLN A 486 4.88 -34.15 -18.38
N THR A 487 5.56 -34.26 -17.23
CA THR A 487 5.22 -33.53 -16.02
C THR A 487 5.37 -32.03 -16.30
N GLN A 488 4.24 -31.36 -16.53
CA GLN A 488 4.18 -29.92 -16.65
C GLN A 488 4.44 -29.29 -15.28
N SER A 489 5.13 -28.16 -15.28
CA SER A 489 5.26 -27.33 -14.07
C SER A 489 3.90 -26.70 -13.71
N TYR A 490 3.73 -26.28 -12.45
CA TYR A 490 2.56 -25.54 -12.01
C TYR A 490 2.37 -24.25 -12.83
N TYR A 491 3.44 -23.54 -13.16
CA TYR A 491 3.35 -22.38 -14.03
C TYR A 491 2.70 -22.73 -15.38
N GLN A 492 3.23 -23.74 -16.08
CA GLN A 492 2.70 -24.17 -17.38
C GLN A 492 1.23 -24.60 -17.30
N LEU A 493 0.86 -25.31 -16.24
CA LEU A 493 -0.51 -25.79 -16.05
C LEU A 493 -1.48 -24.64 -15.73
N LEU A 494 -1.14 -23.79 -14.76
CA LEU A 494 -2.03 -22.77 -14.22
C LEU A 494 -2.14 -21.55 -15.15
N THR A 495 -1.20 -21.35 -16.06
CA THR A 495 -1.23 -20.27 -17.05
C THR A 495 -1.44 -20.76 -18.49
N ALA A 496 -1.89 -22.00 -18.68
CA ALA A 496 -2.20 -22.54 -19.99
C ALA A 496 -3.27 -21.70 -20.72
N SER A 497 -3.28 -21.74 -22.06
CA SER A 497 -4.32 -21.07 -22.85
C SER A 497 -5.70 -21.59 -22.44
N GLY A 498 -6.64 -20.67 -22.17
CA GLY A 498 -7.97 -21.00 -21.65
C GLY A 498 -8.04 -21.18 -20.13
N SER A 499 -6.93 -21.00 -19.40
CA SER A 499 -6.96 -20.93 -17.94
C SER A 499 -7.84 -19.78 -17.46
N LEU A 500 -8.59 -20.04 -16.39
CA LEU A 500 -9.41 -19.04 -15.70
C LEU A 500 -8.64 -18.29 -14.61
N LEU A 501 -7.32 -18.44 -14.51
CA LEU A 501 -6.51 -17.88 -13.43
C LEU A 501 -5.72 -16.66 -13.88
N GLY A 502 -5.73 -15.61 -13.06
CA GLY A 502 -4.87 -14.45 -13.20
C GLY A 502 -3.98 -14.29 -11.97
N PHE A 503 -2.66 -14.24 -12.15
CA PHE A 503 -1.72 -14.10 -11.04
C PHE A 503 -1.18 -12.69 -10.92
N ARG A 504 -1.15 -12.18 -9.69
CA ARG A 504 -0.54 -10.90 -9.38
C ARG A 504 0.28 -11.00 -8.10
N LEU A 505 1.48 -10.44 -8.13
CA LEU A 505 2.36 -10.42 -6.96
C LEU A 505 2.45 -9.01 -6.38
N GLY A 506 2.16 -8.91 -5.08
CA GLY A 506 2.40 -7.72 -4.28
C GLY A 506 3.71 -7.82 -3.52
N HIS A 507 4.32 -6.67 -3.23
CA HIS A 507 5.60 -6.58 -2.51
C HIS A 507 6.70 -7.44 -3.12
N ALA A 508 6.75 -7.46 -4.46
CA ALA A 508 7.64 -8.29 -5.24
C ALA A 508 8.79 -7.46 -5.84
N TYR A 509 9.63 -6.82 -5.01
CA TYR A 509 10.69 -5.94 -5.50
C TYR A 509 12.02 -6.69 -5.70
N TYR A 510 12.24 -7.78 -4.98
CA TYR A 510 13.37 -8.67 -5.20
C TYR A 510 13.12 -9.64 -6.36
N TYR A 511 14.12 -9.83 -7.22
CA TYR A 511 14.07 -10.72 -8.40
C TYR A 511 12.93 -10.43 -9.39
N ARG A 512 12.31 -9.25 -9.32
CA ARG A 512 11.18 -8.87 -10.15
C ARG A 512 11.44 -9.03 -11.65
N SER A 513 12.62 -8.61 -12.11
CA SER A 513 13.04 -8.76 -13.51
C SER A 513 13.19 -10.23 -13.92
N PHE A 514 13.72 -11.08 -13.02
CA PHE A 514 13.80 -12.53 -13.23
C PHE A 514 12.40 -13.14 -13.33
N VAL A 515 11.48 -12.77 -12.43
CA VAL A 515 10.09 -13.26 -12.46
C VAL A 515 9.39 -12.81 -13.75
N ALA A 516 9.53 -11.55 -14.14
CA ALA A 516 8.92 -11.04 -15.37
C ALA A 516 9.44 -11.76 -16.63
N ALA A 517 10.74 -12.11 -16.66
CA ALA A 517 11.35 -12.82 -17.77
C ALA A 517 10.99 -14.32 -17.81
N ARG A 518 10.97 -14.99 -16.66
CA ARG A 518 10.72 -16.45 -16.56
C ARG A 518 9.23 -16.79 -16.55
N TYR A 519 8.40 -15.93 -15.95
CA TYR A 519 6.97 -16.14 -15.74
C TYR A 519 6.14 -14.97 -16.33
N PRO A 520 6.18 -14.73 -17.65
CA PRO A 520 5.62 -13.54 -18.28
C PRO A 520 4.10 -13.34 -18.09
N LEU A 521 3.34 -14.36 -17.70
CA LEU A 521 1.90 -14.23 -17.45
C LEU A 521 1.57 -13.79 -16.01
N ILE A 522 2.56 -13.68 -15.14
CA ILE A 522 2.41 -13.14 -13.79
C ILE A 522 2.60 -11.62 -13.86
N ALA A 523 1.63 -10.87 -13.32
CA ALA A 523 1.70 -9.43 -13.19
C ALA A 523 2.09 -9.00 -11.77
N PHE A 524 2.28 -7.71 -11.55
CA PHE A 524 2.62 -7.12 -10.25
C PHE A 524 1.55 -6.11 -9.86
N ASP A 525 1.31 -5.87 -8.59
CA ASP A 525 0.84 -4.55 -8.15
C ASP A 525 2.00 -3.77 -7.53
N THR A 526 2.11 -2.52 -7.95
CA THR A 526 3.31 -1.73 -7.77
C THR A 526 2.98 -0.58 -6.84
N ASN A 527 3.61 -0.60 -5.68
CA ASN A 527 3.75 0.55 -4.80
C ASN A 527 5.16 1.14 -5.07
N LEU A 528 5.32 2.46 -5.13
CA LEU A 528 6.59 3.11 -5.50
C LEU A 528 7.17 3.97 -4.39
N GLY A 529 6.67 3.88 -3.15
CA GLY A 529 7.43 4.31 -1.98
C GLY A 529 6.85 5.49 -1.21
N SER A 530 5.58 5.44 -0.85
CA SER A 530 5.01 6.39 0.10
C SER A 530 5.28 6.04 1.58
N ASN A 531 5.79 4.84 1.94
CA ASN A 531 6.50 4.60 3.21
C ASN A 531 7.22 3.24 3.32
N SER A 532 8.08 3.15 4.33
CA SER A 532 8.98 2.06 4.73
C SER A 532 8.47 0.61 4.65
N ILE A 533 7.16 0.36 4.50
CA ILE A 533 6.53 -0.96 4.70
C ILE A 533 6.59 -1.87 3.47
N THR A 534 6.77 -1.33 2.27
CA THR A 534 6.65 -2.12 1.03
C THR A 534 7.97 -2.16 0.28
N GLY A 535 8.95 -2.97 0.73
CA GLY A 535 10.20 -3.23 -0.02
C GLY A 535 11.17 -2.07 -0.21
N ALA A 536 10.70 -0.88 0.09
CA ALA A 536 11.36 0.40 -0.10
C ALA A 536 12.45 0.63 0.95
N SER A 537 12.51 -0.19 2.00
CA SER A 537 13.54 -0.10 3.02
C SER A 537 14.94 -0.23 2.41
N GLY A 538 15.12 -1.07 1.38
CA GLY A 538 16.38 -1.15 0.63
C GLY A 538 16.60 -0.04 -0.40
N LEU A 539 15.73 0.97 -0.53
CA LEU A 539 15.90 2.08 -1.48
C LEU A 539 16.75 3.22 -0.92
N PHE A 540 16.87 3.34 0.40
CA PHE A 540 17.65 4.40 1.06
C PHE A 540 18.83 3.79 1.80
N ALA A 541 20.05 4.20 1.43
CA ALA A 541 21.28 3.69 2.05
C ALA A 541 21.52 4.19 3.49
N SER A 542 20.72 5.14 3.99
CA SER A 542 20.84 5.66 5.36
C SER A 542 19.56 6.35 5.86
N VAL A 543 19.45 6.49 7.18
CA VAL A 543 18.42 7.29 7.87
C VAL A 543 18.39 8.74 7.36
N GLU A 544 19.55 9.33 7.10
CA GLU A 544 19.64 10.69 6.59
C GLU A 544 19.25 10.76 5.11
N GLY A 545 19.60 9.75 4.31
CA GLY A 545 19.11 9.60 2.93
C GLY A 545 17.58 9.49 2.84
N TYR A 546 16.95 8.82 3.80
CA TYR A 546 15.48 8.80 3.93
C TYR A 546 14.91 10.18 4.35
N ARG A 547 15.56 10.86 5.30
CA ARG A 547 15.12 12.18 5.79
C ARG A 547 15.20 13.25 4.70
N LEU A 548 16.23 13.20 3.87
CA LEU A 548 16.50 14.16 2.80
C LEU A 548 15.63 13.90 1.56
N ASN A 549 15.22 12.65 1.28
CA ASN A 549 14.38 12.29 0.14
C ASN A 549 12.87 12.36 0.40
N ARG A 550 12.42 13.36 1.19
CA ARG A 550 11.00 13.67 1.34
C ARG A 550 10.33 14.01 0.01
N GLY A 551 11.05 14.54 -0.97
CA GLY A 551 10.49 14.87 -2.28
C GLY A 551 10.00 13.67 -3.07
N PHE A 552 10.62 12.48 -2.94
CA PHE A 552 10.11 11.28 -3.63
C PHE A 552 8.90 10.69 -2.89
N ARG A 553 8.94 10.74 -1.55
CA ARG A 553 7.88 10.22 -0.68
C ARG A 553 6.63 11.09 -0.68
N HIS A 554 6.75 12.40 -0.64
CA HIS A 554 5.62 13.32 -0.55
C HIS A 554 5.33 14.05 -1.86
N LEU A 555 6.16 13.84 -2.90
CA LEU A 555 6.04 14.49 -4.20
C LEU A 555 5.95 16.01 -4.09
N ASP A 556 6.70 16.52 -3.12
CA ASP A 556 6.80 17.93 -2.78
C ASP A 556 8.21 18.16 -2.23
N GLY A 557 9.12 18.61 -3.11
CA GLY A 557 10.51 18.90 -2.80
C GLY A 557 11.53 18.16 -3.67
N TYR A 558 12.72 17.94 -3.11
CA TYR A 558 13.88 17.38 -3.81
C TYR A 558 13.89 15.85 -3.80
N VAL A 559 14.23 15.28 -4.96
CA VAL A 559 14.43 13.84 -5.20
C VAL A 559 15.85 13.63 -5.68
N ASP A 560 16.62 12.81 -4.97
CA ASP A 560 17.97 12.41 -5.39
C ASP A 560 17.91 11.58 -6.69
N THR A 561 18.76 11.92 -7.66
CA THR A 561 18.86 11.17 -8.92
C THR A 561 19.36 9.73 -8.74
N ASP A 562 20.20 9.48 -7.73
CA ASP A 562 20.74 8.15 -7.45
C ASP A 562 19.63 7.22 -6.92
N LEU A 563 18.66 7.80 -6.20
CA LEU A 563 17.44 7.12 -5.79
C LEU A 563 16.57 6.77 -7.01
N LEU A 564 16.35 7.72 -7.94
CA LEU A 564 15.54 7.46 -9.15
C LEU A 564 16.12 6.32 -10.00
N THR A 565 17.45 6.26 -10.14
CA THR A 565 18.13 5.16 -10.82
C THR A 565 17.95 3.84 -10.06
N THR A 566 18.18 3.84 -8.74
CA THR A 566 18.02 2.63 -7.90
C THR A 566 16.59 2.06 -7.96
N VAL A 567 15.57 2.92 -7.90
CA VAL A 567 14.16 2.51 -8.01
C VAL A 567 13.87 2.00 -9.43
N SER A 568 14.34 2.70 -10.46
CA SER A 568 14.16 2.30 -11.85
C SER A 568 14.72 0.90 -12.12
N ASP A 569 15.93 0.61 -11.62
CA ASP A 569 16.59 -0.67 -11.85
C ASP A 569 15.88 -1.83 -11.12
N LYS A 570 15.35 -1.57 -9.91
CA LYS A 570 14.64 -2.59 -9.12
C LYS A 570 13.22 -2.87 -9.63
N VAL A 571 12.49 -1.85 -10.09
CA VAL A 571 11.06 -1.96 -10.39
C VAL A 571 10.75 -1.98 -11.89
N MET A 572 11.48 -1.17 -12.67
CA MET A 572 11.16 -0.90 -14.07
C MET A 572 12.18 -1.51 -15.05
N PHE A 573 13.35 -1.98 -14.59
CA PHE A 573 14.37 -2.68 -15.38
C PHE A 573 14.57 -2.11 -16.81
N MET A 574 14.80 -0.79 -16.90
CA MET A 574 14.78 -0.03 -18.16
C MET A 574 16.04 -0.22 -19.04
N GLY A 575 16.97 -1.09 -18.64
CA GLY A 575 18.22 -1.37 -19.36
C GLY A 575 18.07 -2.27 -20.59
N LEU A 576 19.07 -2.28 -21.48
CA LEU A 576 19.07 -3.12 -22.69
C LEU A 576 18.95 -4.62 -22.40
N GLN A 577 19.29 -5.05 -21.19
CA GLN A 577 19.21 -6.43 -20.73
C GLN A 577 17.77 -6.97 -20.68
N ALA A 578 16.75 -6.11 -20.80
CA ALA A 578 15.35 -6.51 -20.88
C ALA A 578 14.95 -7.10 -22.25
N LEU A 579 15.77 -6.85 -23.29
CA LEU A 579 15.48 -7.25 -24.67
C LEU A 579 16.13 -8.61 -24.99
N SER A 580 15.45 -9.44 -25.77
CA SER A 580 16.06 -10.64 -26.34
C SER A 580 17.08 -10.28 -27.43
N VAL A 581 17.96 -11.23 -27.74
CA VAL A 581 18.95 -11.07 -28.83
C VAL A 581 18.25 -10.76 -30.16
N ASP A 582 17.19 -11.48 -30.49
CA ASP A 582 16.42 -11.26 -31.73
C ASP A 582 15.77 -9.88 -31.80
N GLN A 583 15.30 -9.35 -30.66
CA GLN A 583 14.75 -8.01 -30.58
C GLN A 583 15.84 -6.96 -30.83
N VAL A 584 17.01 -7.12 -30.19
CA VAL A 584 18.15 -6.24 -30.39
C VAL A 584 18.60 -6.24 -31.86
N ASP A 585 18.76 -7.41 -32.47
CA ASP A 585 19.18 -7.55 -33.87
C ASP A 585 18.17 -6.93 -34.84
N SER A 586 16.87 -7.10 -34.57
CA SER A 586 15.80 -6.48 -35.35
C SER A 586 15.86 -4.95 -35.30
N LEU A 587 16.02 -4.38 -34.10
CA LEU A 587 16.12 -2.93 -33.91
C LEU A 587 17.41 -2.35 -34.51
N MET A 588 18.54 -3.06 -34.37
CA MET A 588 19.81 -2.66 -34.98
C MET A 588 19.73 -2.67 -36.51
N THR A 589 19.08 -3.68 -37.09
CA THR A 589 18.88 -3.79 -38.54
C THR A 589 18.03 -2.63 -39.06
N LEU A 590 16.92 -2.31 -38.38
CA LEU A 590 16.08 -1.16 -38.73
C LEU A 590 16.86 0.16 -38.66
N ALA A 591 17.62 0.37 -37.58
CA ALA A 591 18.41 1.58 -37.37
C ALA A 591 19.49 1.77 -38.45
N ARG A 592 20.19 0.69 -38.82
CA ARG A 592 21.25 0.74 -39.84
C ARG A 592 20.72 0.83 -41.27
N GLY A 593 19.57 0.24 -41.54
CA GLY A 593 18.97 0.17 -42.87
C GLY A 593 18.29 1.45 -43.34
N SER A 594 18.01 2.38 -42.42
CA SER A 594 17.23 3.59 -42.70
C SER A 594 18.13 4.82 -42.87
N LYS A 595 17.76 5.76 -43.76
CA LYS A 595 18.52 7.02 -43.96
C LYS A 595 17.99 8.16 -43.11
N THR A 596 16.73 8.10 -42.69
CA THR A 596 16.10 9.10 -41.82
C THR A 596 15.24 8.44 -40.75
N LEU A 597 14.98 9.14 -39.65
CA LEU A 597 14.08 8.64 -38.60
C LEU A 597 12.64 8.41 -39.12
N THR A 598 12.15 9.31 -39.99
CA THR A 598 10.83 9.17 -40.61
C THR A 598 10.75 7.90 -41.45
N GLU A 599 11.77 7.64 -42.27
CA GLU A 599 11.86 6.42 -43.06
C GLU A 599 11.92 5.17 -42.17
N LEU A 600 12.71 5.22 -41.09
CA LEU A 600 12.82 4.14 -40.12
C LEU A 600 11.46 3.78 -39.53
N LEU A 601 10.73 4.77 -39.05
CA LEU A 601 9.43 4.55 -38.42
C LEU A 601 8.44 4.00 -39.47
N GLN A 602 8.33 4.63 -40.64
CA GLN A 602 7.40 4.21 -41.69
C GLN A 602 7.68 2.79 -42.23
N GLN A 603 8.93 2.49 -42.61
CA GLN A 603 9.29 1.17 -43.14
C GLN A 603 9.31 0.10 -42.04
N GLY A 604 9.67 0.49 -40.82
CA GLY A 604 9.75 -0.38 -39.66
C GLY A 604 8.41 -0.65 -38.97
N GLN A 605 7.31 0.02 -39.35
CA GLN A 605 6.02 -0.03 -38.65
C GLN A 605 5.55 -1.46 -38.39
N LYS A 606 5.56 -2.33 -39.41
CA LYS A 606 5.12 -3.73 -39.25
C LYS A 606 5.95 -4.47 -38.20
N THR A 607 7.27 -4.33 -38.24
CA THR A 607 8.19 -4.98 -37.30
C THR A 607 7.98 -4.42 -35.89
N LEU A 608 7.93 -3.09 -35.75
CA LEU A 608 7.76 -2.41 -34.47
C LEU A 608 6.40 -2.72 -33.83
N SER A 609 5.30 -2.71 -34.59
CA SER A 609 3.98 -3.12 -34.09
C SER A 609 3.95 -4.57 -33.63
N GLY A 610 4.65 -5.47 -34.34
CA GLY A 610 4.81 -6.86 -33.92
C GLY A 610 5.55 -6.99 -32.58
N LEU A 611 6.65 -6.24 -32.42
CA LEU A 611 7.41 -6.18 -31.18
C LEU A 611 6.59 -5.59 -30.02
N LEU A 612 5.82 -4.54 -30.27
CA LEU A 612 4.96 -3.91 -29.27
C LEU A 612 3.84 -4.83 -28.80
N SER A 613 3.16 -5.50 -29.74
CA SER A 613 2.11 -6.46 -29.42
C SER A 613 2.64 -7.64 -28.58
N ALA A 614 3.84 -8.15 -28.91
CA ALA A 614 4.50 -9.18 -28.13
C ALA A 614 4.91 -8.69 -26.73
N ALA A 615 5.41 -7.45 -26.62
CA ALA A 615 5.85 -6.87 -25.35
C ALA A 615 4.71 -6.74 -24.33
N ILE A 616 3.53 -6.35 -24.79
CA ILE A 616 2.34 -6.15 -23.94
C ILE A 616 1.42 -7.38 -23.88
N ALA A 617 1.79 -8.52 -24.45
CA ALA A 617 1.06 -9.75 -24.20
C ALA A 617 1.08 -10.05 -22.67
N PRO A 618 -0.05 -10.41 -22.05
CA PRO A 618 -1.33 -10.87 -22.62
C PRO A 618 -2.41 -9.79 -22.79
N ILE A 619 -2.13 -8.51 -22.50
CA ILE A 619 -3.13 -7.44 -22.56
C ILE A 619 -3.31 -6.82 -23.96
N ALA A 620 -2.48 -7.21 -24.92
CA ALA A 620 -2.52 -6.75 -26.31
C ALA A 620 -3.91 -6.74 -26.96
N PRO A 621 -4.80 -7.73 -26.77
CA PRO A 621 -6.14 -7.72 -27.38
C PRO A 621 -7.03 -6.55 -26.94
N ASN A 622 -6.79 -6.01 -25.74
CA ASN A 622 -7.52 -4.86 -25.19
C ASN A 622 -6.79 -3.53 -25.42
N MET A 623 -5.67 -3.54 -26.14
CA MET A 623 -4.89 -2.37 -26.52
C MET A 623 -5.16 -2.04 -27.98
N ASN A 624 -5.25 -0.74 -28.32
CA ASN A 624 -5.31 -0.32 -29.72
C ASN A 624 -3.89 -0.39 -30.33
N PRO A 625 -3.63 -1.23 -31.35
CA PRO A 625 -2.29 -1.38 -31.92
C PRO A 625 -1.76 -0.10 -32.58
N ASP A 626 -2.63 0.65 -33.27
CA ASP A 626 -2.26 1.89 -33.95
C ASP A 626 -1.94 2.99 -32.94
N ALA A 627 -2.73 3.12 -31.88
CA ALA A 627 -2.45 4.05 -30.79
C ALA A 627 -1.16 3.69 -30.05
N SER A 628 -0.92 2.39 -29.81
CA SER A 628 0.31 1.91 -29.18
C SER A 628 1.55 2.25 -30.02
N TYR A 629 1.47 2.02 -31.33
CA TYR A 629 2.54 2.36 -32.26
C TYR A 629 2.73 3.89 -32.39
N ALA A 630 1.65 4.68 -32.39
CA ALA A 630 1.72 6.13 -32.40
C ALA A 630 2.41 6.68 -31.14
N SER A 631 2.04 6.18 -29.96
CA SER A 631 2.68 6.52 -28.69
C SER A 631 4.16 6.13 -28.66
N PHE A 632 4.49 4.93 -29.13
CA PHE A 632 5.87 4.49 -29.28
C PHE A 632 6.67 5.44 -30.20
N SER A 633 6.13 5.74 -31.37
CA SER A 633 6.77 6.62 -32.36
C SER A 633 6.97 8.04 -31.83
N ALA A 634 6.00 8.58 -31.09
CA ALA A 634 6.09 9.88 -30.45
C ALA A 634 7.21 9.93 -29.40
N LEU A 635 7.29 8.91 -28.53
CA LEU A 635 8.34 8.81 -27.52
C LEU A 635 9.73 8.63 -28.15
N VAL A 636 9.87 7.82 -29.19
CA VAL A 636 11.14 7.65 -29.92
C VAL A 636 11.55 8.96 -30.59
N THR A 637 10.62 9.63 -31.27
CA THR A 637 10.88 10.91 -31.93
C THR A 637 11.33 11.97 -30.94
N ALA A 638 10.63 12.08 -29.80
CA ALA A 638 11.04 12.96 -28.73
C ALA A 638 12.46 12.63 -28.27
N MET A 639 12.71 11.36 -27.90
CA MET A 639 13.98 10.86 -27.40
C MET A 639 15.18 11.12 -28.34
N VAL A 640 14.98 10.97 -29.65
CA VAL A 640 16.01 11.22 -30.67
C VAL A 640 16.27 12.73 -30.86
N GLY A 641 15.21 13.55 -30.80
CA GLY A 641 15.31 14.98 -31.10
C GLY A 641 15.87 15.24 -32.50
N ALA A 642 16.81 16.17 -32.61
CA ALA A 642 17.46 16.52 -33.88
C ALA A 642 18.61 15.58 -34.28
N ASN A 643 18.87 14.51 -33.51
CA ASN A 643 20.04 13.66 -33.74
C ASN A 643 19.83 12.70 -34.94
N THR A 644 20.77 12.69 -35.87
CA THR A 644 20.70 11.85 -37.08
C THR A 644 21.54 10.58 -37.01
N SER A 645 22.10 10.24 -35.84
CA SER A 645 22.93 9.05 -35.68
C SER A 645 22.09 7.77 -35.53
N PRO A 646 22.33 6.73 -36.35
CA PRO A 646 21.69 5.42 -36.19
C PRO A 646 21.87 4.80 -34.80
N SER A 647 23.00 5.06 -34.12
CA SER A 647 23.22 4.56 -32.76
C SER A 647 22.27 5.19 -31.74
N VAL A 648 21.92 6.46 -31.93
CA VAL A 648 20.95 7.18 -31.09
C VAL A 648 19.54 6.69 -31.39
N TRP A 649 19.21 6.43 -32.66
CA TRP A 649 17.92 5.82 -33.04
C TRP A 649 17.74 4.44 -32.43
N PHE A 650 18.75 3.57 -32.51
CA PHE A 650 18.73 2.26 -31.85
C PHE A 650 18.51 2.40 -30.33
N ALA A 651 19.27 3.28 -29.68
CA ALA A 651 19.15 3.49 -28.23
C ALA A 651 17.73 3.99 -27.84
N ALA A 652 17.13 4.85 -28.65
CA ALA A 652 15.76 5.33 -28.44
C ALA A 652 14.72 4.22 -28.65
N LEU A 653 14.79 3.48 -29.76
CA LEU A 653 13.89 2.35 -30.04
C LEU A 653 13.92 1.32 -28.91
N ALA A 654 15.12 0.94 -28.45
CA ALA A 654 15.30 -0.05 -27.41
C ALA A 654 14.74 0.43 -26.06
N ARG A 655 15.04 1.67 -25.65
CA ARG A 655 14.56 2.23 -24.37
C ARG A 655 13.04 2.45 -24.37
N VAL A 656 12.47 2.90 -25.47
CA VAL A 656 11.01 3.06 -25.56
C VAL A 656 10.32 1.70 -25.62
N LEU A 657 10.88 0.69 -26.30
CA LEU A 657 10.32 -0.66 -26.28
C LEU A 657 10.31 -1.25 -24.86
N ASN A 658 11.35 -0.97 -24.07
CA ASN A 658 11.39 -1.35 -22.65
C ASN A 658 10.25 -0.75 -21.82
N VAL A 659 9.75 0.45 -22.16
CA VAL A 659 8.54 1.00 -21.51
C VAL A 659 7.35 0.04 -21.71
N PHE A 660 7.18 -0.49 -22.92
CA PHE A 660 6.08 -1.43 -23.20
C PHE A 660 6.32 -2.82 -22.57
N ILE A 661 7.56 -3.32 -22.55
CA ILE A 661 7.89 -4.61 -21.92
C ILE A 661 7.58 -4.61 -20.42
N ASN A 662 7.82 -3.48 -19.75
CA ASN A 662 7.65 -3.34 -18.31
C ASN A 662 6.22 -2.94 -17.88
N TRP A 663 5.22 -3.12 -18.76
CA TRP A 663 3.83 -2.74 -18.52
C TRP A 663 3.27 -3.24 -17.17
N ARG A 664 3.72 -4.40 -16.69
CA ARG A 664 3.31 -5.01 -15.42
C ARG A 664 3.62 -4.12 -14.21
N SER A 665 4.62 -3.25 -14.33
CA SER A 665 4.99 -2.31 -13.28
C SER A 665 4.16 -1.03 -13.24
N TYR A 666 3.19 -0.90 -14.15
CA TYR A 666 2.28 0.25 -14.21
C TYR A 666 0.93 -0.04 -13.57
N LEU A 667 0.71 -1.29 -13.14
CA LEU A 667 -0.42 -1.67 -12.33
C LEU A 667 -0.15 -1.22 -10.90
N LEU A 668 -0.71 -0.07 -10.51
CA LEU A 668 -0.45 0.53 -9.21
C LEU A 668 -1.45 0.02 -8.16
N GLY A 669 -0.94 -0.24 -6.96
CA GLY A 669 -1.72 -0.61 -5.79
C GLY A 669 -1.32 0.26 -4.62
N SER A 670 -2.29 0.64 -3.79
CA SER A 670 -2.03 1.47 -2.62
C SER A 670 -1.70 0.68 -1.36
N ASP A 671 -2.06 -0.61 -1.30
CA ASP A 671 -1.88 -1.47 -0.12
C ASP A 671 -2.48 -0.87 1.19
N ALA A 672 -3.51 -0.02 1.04
CA ALA A 672 -4.23 0.73 2.07
C ALA A 672 -3.77 2.18 2.38
N GLN A 673 -4.30 3.08 1.56
CA GLN A 673 -3.99 4.52 1.54
C GLN A 673 -4.02 5.22 2.90
N GLY A 674 -4.98 4.88 3.75
CA GLY A 674 -5.16 5.50 5.05
C GLY A 674 -4.23 4.99 6.15
N VAL A 675 -3.69 3.76 6.05
CA VAL A 675 -2.70 3.21 6.99
C VAL A 675 -1.30 3.57 6.59
N GLU A 676 -0.98 3.40 5.31
CA GLU A 676 0.39 3.56 4.82
C GLU A 676 0.73 5.02 4.50
N HIS A 677 -0.29 5.88 4.43
CA HIS A 677 -0.21 7.21 3.83
C HIS A 677 0.23 7.15 2.36
N THR A 678 -0.11 6.05 1.67
CA THR A 678 0.04 5.92 0.23
C THR A 678 -1.16 6.56 -0.45
N ASN A 679 -0.97 7.19 -1.59
CA ASN A 679 -2.08 7.62 -2.43
C ASN A 679 -1.78 7.11 -3.83
N VAL A 680 -2.73 6.40 -4.45
CA VAL A 680 -2.49 5.84 -5.79
C VAL A 680 -2.24 6.94 -6.83
N GLN A 681 -2.77 8.15 -6.62
CA GLN A 681 -2.46 9.33 -7.44
C GLN A 681 -1.00 9.76 -7.30
N ASP A 682 -0.44 9.63 -6.10
CA ASP A 682 0.98 9.89 -5.85
C ASP A 682 1.83 8.76 -6.46
N GLU A 683 1.42 7.49 -6.35
CA GLU A 683 2.10 6.38 -7.03
C GLU A 683 2.11 6.56 -8.56
N PHE A 684 1.02 7.10 -9.12
CA PHE A 684 0.94 7.42 -10.53
C PHE A 684 1.94 8.49 -10.94
N LEU A 685 2.04 9.57 -10.17
CA LEU A 685 3.04 10.60 -10.41
C LEU A 685 4.48 10.06 -10.24
N ARG A 686 4.76 9.19 -9.27
CA ARG A 686 6.07 8.51 -9.15
C ARG A 686 6.39 7.68 -10.37
N CYS A 687 5.42 6.91 -10.86
CA CYS A 687 5.58 6.08 -12.06
C CYS A 687 5.91 6.96 -13.27
N VAL A 688 5.14 8.02 -13.50
CA VAL A 688 5.39 8.97 -14.60
C VAL A 688 6.76 9.64 -14.47
N LEU A 689 7.16 10.05 -13.26
CA LEU A 689 8.48 10.61 -12.99
C LEU A 689 9.60 9.63 -13.36
N LEU A 690 9.51 8.37 -12.92
CA LEU A 690 10.52 7.35 -13.21
C LEU A 690 10.62 7.08 -14.71
N LEU A 691 9.49 6.95 -15.40
CA LEU A 691 9.47 6.73 -16.84
C LEU A 691 10.05 7.92 -17.59
N ALA A 692 9.60 9.14 -17.28
CA ALA A 692 10.08 10.35 -17.91
C ALA A 692 11.57 10.56 -17.66
N TYR A 693 12.07 10.31 -16.44
CA TYR A 693 13.49 10.40 -16.14
C TYR A 693 14.33 9.46 -17.02
N ASN A 694 13.81 8.28 -17.37
CA ASN A 694 14.50 7.32 -18.23
C ASN A 694 14.47 7.69 -19.73
N VAL A 695 13.31 8.15 -20.24
CA VAL A 695 13.10 8.37 -21.69
C VAL A 695 13.23 9.82 -22.15
N ALA A 696 13.22 10.80 -21.25
CA ALA A 696 13.29 12.20 -21.64
C ALA A 696 14.66 12.54 -22.27
N PRO A 697 14.68 13.29 -23.39
CA PRO A 697 15.90 13.74 -24.05
C PRO A 697 16.65 14.78 -23.23
N PHE A 698 17.95 14.90 -23.52
CA PHE A 698 18.85 15.86 -22.88
C PHE A 698 18.66 17.32 -23.34
N ASP A 699 18.05 17.55 -24.51
CA ASP A 699 17.88 18.87 -25.15
C ASP A 699 16.45 19.05 -25.76
N THR A 700 15.42 18.57 -25.06
CA THR A 700 14.03 18.69 -25.53
C THR A 700 13.53 20.12 -25.41
N SER A 701 12.77 20.60 -26.39
CA SER A 701 11.94 21.80 -26.20
C SER A 701 10.91 21.55 -25.08
N ALA A 702 10.42 22.62 -24.46
CA ALA A 702 9.37 22.52 -23.44
C ALA A 702 8.14 21.77 -23.97
N ASP A 703 7.72 22.05 -25.21
CA ASP A 703 6.58 21.38 -25.85
C ASP A 703 6.82 19.88 -26.07
N GLY A 704 8.04 19.49 -26.47
CA GLY A 704 8.39 18.08 -26.60
C GLY A 704 8.41 17.35 -25.26
N ALA A 705 8.88 18.00 -24.20
CA ALA A 705 8.85 17.46 -22.85
C ALA A 705 7.41 17.32 -22.31
N ALA A 706 6.52 18.28 -22.60
CA ALA A 706 5.09 18.18 -22.29
C ALA A 706 4.44 16.98 -23.00
N ALA A 707 4.73 16.80 -24.30
CA ALA A 707 4.22 15.69 -25.09
C ALA A 707 4.68 14.34 -24.54
N VAL A 708 5.96 14.20 -24.16
CA VAL A 708 6.48 12.98 -23.50
C VAL A 708 5.72 12.70 -22.20
N GLY A 709 5.59 13.71 -21.33
CA GLY A 709 4.86 13.58 -20.08
C GLY A 709 3.42 13.11 -20.30
N LYS A 710 2.71 13.70 -21.27
CA LYS A 710 1.33 13.31 -21.64
C LYS A 710 1.26 11.88 -22.19
N SER A 711 2.12 11.52 -23.14
CA SER A 711 2.13 10.17 -23.72
C SER A 711 2.41 9.08 -22.69
N LEU A 712 3.28 9.34 -21.70
CA LEU A 712 3.55 8.39 -20.61
C LEU A 712 2.35 8.23 -19.68
N GLN A 713 1.65 9.32 -19.35
CA GLN A 713 0.43 9.29 -18.53
C GLN A 713 -0.69 8.50 -19.21
N GLU A 714 -0.91 8.74 -20.50
CA GLU A 714 -1.89 8.03 -21.31
C GLU A 714 -1.53 6.55 -21.44
N LEU A 715 -0.25 6.22 -21.66
CA LEU A 715 0.22 4.84 -21.76
C LEU A 715 -0.02 4.06 -20.47
N VAL A 716 0.39 4.59 -19.32
CA VAL A 716 0.17 3.95 -18.00
C VAL A 716 -1.33 3.73 -17.75
N SER A 717 -2.15 4.75 -17.98
CA SER A 717 -3.61 4.66 -17.78
C SER A 717 -4.27 3.62 -18.70
N THR A 718 -3.82 3.54 -19.96
CA THR A 718 -4.35 2.61 -20.97
C THR A 718 -3.94 1.17 -20.67
N ILE A 719 -2.70 0.95 -20.23
CA ILE A 719 -2.21 -0.37 -19.82
C ILE A 719 -3.02 -0.91 -18.64
N SER A 720 -3.28 -0.08 -17.62
CA SER A 720 -4.13 -0.46 -16.50
C SER A 720 -5.55 -0.79 -16.97
N ALA A 721 -6.17 0.08 -17.78
CA ALA A 721 -7.48 -0.22 -18.35
C ALA A 721 -7.51 -1.57 -19.11
N ALA A 722 -6.53 -1.82 -19.96
CA ALA A 722 -6.42 -3.06 -20.73
C ALA A 722 -6.25 -4.29 -19.82
N TYR A 723 -5.39 -4.23 -18.79
CA TYR A 723 -5.24 -5.32 -17.84
C TYR A 723 -6.53 -5.58 -17.05
N TRP A 724 -7.24 -4.54 -16.63
CA TRP A 724 -8.55 -4.69 -15.98
C TRP A 724 -9.55 -5.38 -16.91
N GLN A 725 -9.59 -5.00 -18.18
CA GLN A 725 -10.47 -5.62 -19.19
C GLN A 725 -10.06 -7.03 -19.56
N THR A 726 -8.80 -7.42 -19.38
CA THR A 726 -8.33 -8.79 -19.58
C THR A 726 -8.69 -9.69 -18.39
N THR A 727 -8.65 -9.17 -17.17
CA THR A 727 -8.73 -9.99 -15.94
C THR A 727 -10.08 -9.91 -15.24
N VAL A 728 -10.66 -8.71 -15.16
CA VAL A 728 -11.90 -8.46 -14.42
C VAL A 728 -13.08 -8.29 -15.38
N GLY A 729 -12.99 -7.36 -16.34
CA GLY A 729 -14.06 -7.14 -17.32
C GLY A 729 -14.30 -5.65 -17.66
N PRO A 730 -15.54 -5.25 -18.00
CA PRO A 730 -15.82 -3.90 -18.49
C PRO A 730 -15.44 -2.78 -17.51
N LEU A 731 -15.07 -1.63 -18.06
CA LEU A 731 -14.72 -0.45 -17.26
C LEU A 731 -15.97 0.24 -16.68
N ALA A 732 -15.82 0.79 -15.47
CA ALA A 732 -16.77 1.71 -14.86
C ALA A 732 -17.05 2.93 -15.75
N ALA A 733 -18.31 3.36 -15.81
CA ALA A 733 -18.70 4.60 -16.48
C ALA A 733 -18.30 5.84 -15.67
N ASN A 734 -18.15 5.71 -14.35
CA ASN A 734 -17.70 6.81 -13.48
C ASN A 734 -16.29 7.25 -13.87
N THR A 735 -16.18 8.46 -14.42
CA THR A 735 -14.92 9.12 -14.78
C THR A 735 -14.75 10.34 -13.89
N SER A 736 -13.64 10.40 -13.16
CA SER A 736 -13.28 11.61 -12.42
C SER A 736 -12.67 12.62 -13.40
N GLY A 737 -13.17 13.85 -13.39
CA GLY A 737 -12.57 14.99 -14.09
C GLY A 737 -11.48 15.68 -13.25
N ARG A 738 -11.19 15.20 -12.04
CA ARG A 738 -10.17 15.76 -11.16
C ARG A 738 -8.79 15.56 -11.81
N GLY A 739 -7.97 16.60 -11.73
CA GLY A 739 -6.59 16.57 -12.20
C GLY A 739 -5.68 17.29 -11.22
N ASN A 740 -4.46 16.79 -11.09
CA ASN A 740 -3.42 17.39 -10.26
C ASN A 740 -2.36 17.99 -11.17
N THR A 741 -1.91 19.21 -10.89
CA THR A 741 -0.79 19.79 -11.64
C THR A 741 0.51 19.57 -10.87
N ALA A 742 1.50 18.95 -11.51
CA ALA A 742 2.83 18.78 -10.96
C ALA A 742 3.89 19.34 -11.91
N THR A 743 4.86 20.06 -11.37
CA THR A 743 6.04 20.52 -12.11
C THR A 743 7.23 19.66 -11.72
N ILE A 744 8.01 19.21 -12.70
CA ILE A 744 9.18 18.36 -12.48
C ILE A 744 10.37 18.94 -13.22
N ALA A 745 11.46 19.26 -12.52
CA ALA A 745 12.65 19.84 -13.14
C ALA A 745 13.92 19.45 -12.38
N GLY A 746 15.09 19.39 -13.03
CA GLY A 746 16.35 19.03 -12.39
C GLY A 746 17.46 18.72 -13.40
N TYR A 747 18.51 18.04 -12.96
CA TYR A 747 19.56 17.56 -13.87
C TYR A 747 19.62 16.04 -13.85
N LYS A 748 19.76 15.43 -15.02
CA LYS A 748 20.02 13.99 -15.18
C LYS A 748 21.53 13.73 -15.11
N ALA A 749 22.05 13.63 -13.89
CA ALA A 749 23.46 13.37 -13.60
C ALA A 749 23.60 12.65 -12.25
N PRO A 750 24.68 11.90 -12.00
CA PRO A 750 24.94 11.32 -10.68
C PRO A 750 25.06 12.41 -9.59
N ALA A 751 24.66 12.08 -8.36
CA ALA A 751 24.72 12.99 -7.20
C ALA A 751 24.03 14.36 -7.45
N SER A 752 22.90 14.34 -8.15
CA SER A 752 22.09 15.51 -8.51
C SER A 752 20.69 15.41 -7.88
N VAL A 753 19.84 16.39 -8.17
CA VAL A 753 18.45 16.43 -7.70
C VAL A 753 17.45 16.75 -8.82
N VAL A 754 16.24 16.23 -8.66
CA VAL A 754 15.02 16.61 -9.36
C VAL A 754 14.06 17.22 -8.34
N THR A 755 13.51 18.39 -8.62
CA THR A 755 12.43 19.01 -7.86
C THR A 755 11.09 18.54 -8.40
N VAL A 756 10.20 18.13 -7.51
CA VAL A 756 8.77 17.92 -7.79
C VAL A 756 7.98 18.94 -6.98
N ALA A 757 7.11 19.70 -7.64
CA ALA A 757 6.23 20.67 -6.99
C ALA A 757 4.79 20.47 -7.46
N ARG A 758 3.88 20.21 -6.53
CA ARG A 758 2.45 20.12 -6.83
C ARG A 758 1.82 21.50 -6.69
N ALA A 759 1.19 21.99 -7.75
CA ALA A 759 0.23 23.06 -7.62
C ALA A 759 -1.07 22.41 -7.15
N VAL A 760 -1.53 22.76 -5.95
CA VAL A 760 -2.91 22.48 -5.55
C VAL A 760 -3.74 23.25 -6.56
N THR A 761 -4.36 22.57 -7.51
CA THR A 761 -5.41 23.16 -8.32
C THR A 761 -6.40 23.71 -7.30
N PRO A 762 -6.66 25.03 -7.24
CA PRO A 762 -7.73 25.55 -6.41
C PRO A 762 -8.96 24.73 -6.79
N ASP A 763 -9.64 24.16 -5.79
CA ASP A 763 -10.85 23.39 -5.98
C ASP A 763 -11.66 24.05 -7.09
N SER A 764 -11.90 23.32 -8.19
CA SER A 764 -12.84 23.76 -9.21
C SER A 764 -14.09 24.20 -8.46
N ALA A 765 -14.39 25.49 -8.60
CA ALA A 765 -15.27 26.25 -7.74
C ALA A 765 -16.53 25.48 -7.33
N SER A 766 -16.94 25.72 -6.08
CA SER A 766 -18.28 25.42 -5.58
C SER A 766 -19.36 25.55 -6.66
N ALA A 767 -20.06 24.45 -6.92
CA ALA A 767 -21.42 24.47 -7.44
C ALA A 767 -22.30 23.71 -6.45
#